data_AF-A0A969QV59-F1
#
_entry.id   AF-A0A969QV59-F1
#
_cell.length_a   1.000
_cell.length_b   1.000
_cell.length_c   1.000
_cell.angle_alpha   90.00
_cell.angle_beta   90.00
_cell.angle_gamma   90.00
#
_symmetry.space_group_name_H-M   'P 1'
#
loop_
_entity.id
_entity.type
_entity.pdbx_description
1 polymer ?
#
loop_
_entity_poly.entity_id
_entity_poly.type
_entity_poly.pdbx_seq_one_letter_code
_entity_poly.pdbx_strand_id
1 'polypeptide(L)'
;MIDVSGSIAVPVPVSQNIIKVQLRGDELANSPLQRTGILRGATISVDIRDQGVFQQQMWAGTPLADLSGFINLIQKGVGQLTVGGGSVNISAGESVVMATGSKIDVSGGSIKYTGGTVQTTHLLSKGRLINIRDARPDEVYDGIVNGDAVEARIKWNVRNTFRNPLAPNGGRFEEESISGGAGGKLAITAPTMTLGGVFQGNTFDGERQRIIPAANSSLTLNFTAERFVTAGSLLNGIISPTPPKIVFQSDAPPAEEESNTVYLSSKLLTQQGFGSLTIDNHDGEIVVPSGVELQVKAGGALDWRASNTTIDGKITAPNATLTFRNYNFTYADSLGFAAVGRSTIAAPSPNPDRGIFRLGETGVISTAGLLVDDRLGSRSAGLQPLQTRGGSLSIQAFSADLAAGGVLDVSGGAVINARGGVTHGNGGNLSILTGNDVDERSIGGGRLNLASTLRGYSGGTGGSLALGAAAFQVGGNLTDPAKTLIDPNLFSQGGFNSFSLTGLGIDSPPNSGGNPTPGVRIAAGATIQPVVQSQVLDLISGKNPVFKIQTLEEGVRRPVNLTFASTGQSAAFNGQEFVRGDVLMENGASIITDAKGSVTLRGVTTTVLGSITTPGGNISISTDSVGFFAAIPEARTRTTVILGSSARLSAVGKTVLTASPFGIRQGEVVKGGNISVSGNLVAERGAVLDVSGTQGILDLNPSFKGIKNAGKPKLTGDKFVPVTIASDGGNISLFGGDAFLYSDATLIGRAGGDSAIGGTITIQARRFRPDNTASNTAEVNLVVSQGKSILPNSTTPYTVGSAVLGSDGNLLPGLGIFNLDGINGGGFDTLALNGNVRFDGAVSLKLPGSIRVASGGVIFANQAVNLTAGHIALGQEFKAPQLLNSGGNCPSDL
;
A
#
# COMPACT_ATOMS: atom_id res chain seq x y z
N MET A 1 -45.10 -5.68 2.92
CA MET A 1 -44.02 -5.48 1.93
C MET A 1 -43.52 -4.06 2.06
N ILE A 2 -42.22 -3.85 2.17
CA ILE A 2 -41.58 -2.53 2.07
C ILE A 2 -40.83 -2.52 0.74
N ASP A 3 -41.19 -1.61 -0.15
CA ASP A 3 -40.59 -1.52 -1.49
C ASP A 3 -40.07 -0.11 -1.71
N VAL A 4 -38.74 -0.01 -1.80
CA VAL A 4 -38.02 1.20 -2.17
C VAL A 4 -37.11 0.92 -3.36
N SER A 5 -37.48 -0.04 -4.20
CA SER A 5 -36.71 -0.41 -5.39
C SER A 5 -36.68 0.70 -6.44
N GLY A 6 -35.58 0.76 -7.18
CA GLY A 6 -35.40 1.74 -8.25
C GLY A 6 -36.24 1.43 -9.48
N SER A 7 -36.57 2.46 -10.25
CA SER A 7 -37.33 2.35 -11.50
C SER A 7 -36.57 1.52 -12.55
N ILE A 8 -37.23 0.51 -13.12
CA ILE A 8 -36.63 -0.46 -14.04
C ILE A 8 -36.94 -0.07 -15.49
N ALA A 9 -35.97 -0.29 -16.39
CA ALA A 9 -36.11 -0.13 -17.84
C ALA A 9 -36.65 1.25 -18.28
N VAL A 10 -36.23 2.31 -17.58
CA VAL A 10 -36.64 3.68 -17.90
C VAL A 10 -36.14 4.03 -19.31
N PRO A 11 -37.03 4.30 -20.28
CA PRO A 11 -36.63 4.51 -21.67
C PRO A 11 -35.97 5.88 -21.82
N VAL A 12 -34.76 5.89 -22.39
CA VAL A 12 -33.97 7.09 -22.58
C VAL A 12 -33.33 7.08 -23.97
N PRO A 13 -33.55 8.08 -24.84
CA PRO A 13 -32.85 8.11 -26.11
C PRO A 13 -31.34 8.31 -25.88
N VAL A 14 -30.51 7.50 -26.55
CA VAL A 14 -29.03 7.62 -26.45
C VAL A 14 -28.53 9.03 -26.77
N SER A 15 -29.25 9.75 -27.62
CA SER A 15 -28.97 11.14 -27.99
C SER A 15 -29.07 12.14 -26.84
N GLN A 16 -29.77 11.81 -25.74
CA GLN A 16 -29.86 12.69 -24.57
C GLN A 16 -28.50 12.89 -23.89
N ASN A 17 -27.57 11.93 -24.04
CA ASN A 17 -26.22 12.02 -23.50
C ASN A 17 -25.25 12.79 -24.40
N ILE A 18 -25.70 13.24 -25.58
CA ILE A 18 -24.86 13.97 -26.53
C ILE A 18 -25.13 15.46 -26.36
N ILE A 19 -24.17 16.16 -25.77
CA ILE A 19 -24.25 17.61 -25.58
C ILE A 19 -23.38 18.34 -26.60
N LYS A 20 -23.86 19.47 -27.08
CA LYS A 20 -23.10 20.42 -27.90
C LYS A 20 -22.61 21.55 -27.00
N VAL A 21 -21.30 21.69 -26.88
CA VAL A 21 -20.67 22.70 -26.03
C VAL A 21 -19.76 23.57 -26.86
N GLN A 22 -19.85 24.89 -26.66
CA GLN A 22 -18.92 25.83 -27.23
C GLN A 22 -17.72 26.01 -26.29
N LEU A 23 -16.52 25.75 -26.78
CA LEU A 23 -15.29 25.85 -25.99
C LEU A 23 -14.87 27.32 -25.82
N ARG A 24 -15.02 27.89 -24.61
CA ARG A 24 -14.56 29.25 -24.29
C ARG A 24 -13.37 29.20 -23.35
N GLY A 25 -13.06 30.33 -22.71
CA GLY A 25 -11.89 30.45 -21.82
C GLY A 25 -11.99 29.54 -20.60
N ASP A 26 -13.19 29.40 -20.03
CA ASP A 26 -13.44 28.64 -18.81
C ASP A 26 -13.48 27.13 -19.10
N GLU A 27 -14.11 26.69 -20.20
CA GLU A 27 -14.09 25.27 -20.59
C GLU A 27 -12.68 24.80 -20.96
N LEU A 28 -11.83 25.69 -21.49
CA LEU A 28 -10.42 25.39 -21.79
C LEU A 28 -9.48 25.73 -20.62
N ALA A 29 -10.00 25.83 -19.39
CA ALA A 29 -9.21 26.18 -18.23
C ALA A 29 -8.02 25.21 -18.02
N ASN A 30 -8.27 23.91 -18.18
CA ASN A 30 -7.29 22.84 -17.99
C ASN A 30 -6.48 22.49 -19.27
N SER A 31 -6.70 23.24 -20.36
CA SER A 31 -6.05 23.01 -21.67
C SER A 31 -5.36 24.28 -22.19
N PRO A 32 -4.24 24.71 -21.58
CA PRO A 32 -3.58 25.97 -21.93
C PRO A 32 -3.20 26.09 -23.40
N LEU A 33 -2.76 24.98 -24.02
CA LEU A 33 -2.39 24.92 -25.44
C LEU A 33 -3.57 25.20 -26.39
N GLN A 34 -4.80 25.00 -25.93
CA GLN A 34 -6.01 25.19 -26.74
C GLN A 34 -6.64 26.58 -26.56
N ARG A 35 -6.22 27.36 -25.54
CA ARG A 35 -6.79 28.67 -25.23
C ARG A 35 -6.51 29.75 -26.29
N THR A 36 -5.55 29.54 -27.18
CA THR A 36 -5.27 30.43 -28.32
C THR A 36 -5.35 29.69 -29.66
N GLY A 37 -5.68 28.39 -29.62
CA GLY A 37 -5.76 27.53 -30.79
C GLY A 37 -7.12 27.56 -31.48
N ILE A 38 -7.22 26.79 -32.56
CA ILE A 38 -8.42 26.65 -33.40
C ILE A 38 -9.68 26.13 -32.67
N LEU A 39 -9.51 25.53 -31.49
CA LEU A 39 -10.61 24.97 -30.71
C LEU A 39 -11.32 26.05 -29.88
N ARG A 40 -10.70 27.21 -29.64
CA ARG A 40 -11.36 28.30 -28.94
C ARG A 40 -12.47 28.92 -29.79
N GLY A 41 -13.67 28.98 -29.22
CA GLY A 41 -14.89 29.45 -29.86
C GLY A 41 -15.61 28.39 -30.70
N ALA A 42 -15.01 27.20 -30.86
CA ALA A 42 -15.60 26.11 -31.63
C ALA A 42 -16.67 25.35 -30.82
N THR A 43 -17.69 24.86 -31.51
CA THR A 43 -18.72 23.98 -30.91
C THR A 43 -18.33 22.53 -31.15
N ILE A 44 -18.22 21.77 -30.06
CA ILE A 44 -17.96 20.33 -30.08
C ILE A 44 -19.19 19.55 -29.62
N SER A 45 -19.37 18.34 -30.15
CA SER A 45 -20.34 17.36 -29.67
C SER A 45 -19.60 16.28 -28.90
N VAL A 46 -19.99 16.05 -27.66
CA VAL A 46 -19.37 15.05 -26.77
C VAL A 46 -20.44 14.12 -26.19
N ASP A 47 -20.04 12.90 -25.86
CA ASP A 47 -20.88 11.95 -25.12
C ASP A 47 -20.53 12.02 -23.64
N ILE A 48 -21.43 12.52 -22.80
CA ILE A 48 -21.16 12.70 -21.36
C ILE A 48 -20.99 11.38 -20.59
N ARG A 49 -21.29 10.24 -21.20
CA ARG A 49 -21.02 8.92 -20.64
C ARG A 49 -19.54 8.52 -20.77
N ASP A 50 -18.82 9.12 -21.71
CA ASP A 50 -17.37 8.93 -21.82
C ASP A 50 -16.72 9.66 -20.63
N GLN A 51 -16.08 8.92 -19.74
CA GLN A 51 -15.45 9.47 -18.54
C GLN A 51 -14.06 8.85 -18.35
N GLY A 52 -13.17 9.57 -17.71
CA GLY A 52 -11.83 9.08 -17.42
C GLY A 52 -11.07 9.96 -16.46
N VAL A 53 -9.82 9.59 -16.22
CA VAL A 53 -8.87 10.37 -15.42
C VAL A 53 -7.69 10.74 -16.30
N PHE A 54 -7.38 12.03 -16.37
CA PHE A 54 -6.18 12.54 -17.01
C PHE A 54 -5.44 13.42 -16.00
N GLN A 55 -4.16 13.12 -15.75
CA GLN A 55 -3.33 13.83 -14.75
C GLN A 55 -4.01 14.02 -13.38
N GLN A 56 -4.67 12.98 -12.87
CA GLN A 56 -5.41 12.96 -11.59
C GLN A 56 -6.69 13.83 -11.56
N GLN A 57 -7.06 14.50 -12.65
CA GLN A 57 -8.37 15.15 -12.80
C GLN A 57 -9.34 14.21 -13.52
N MET A 58 -10.55 14.07 -12.95
CA MET A 58 -11.65 13.37 -13.58
C MET A 58 -12.28 14.27 -14.64
N TRP A 59 -12.53 13.72 -15.83
CA TRP A 59 -13.22 14.41 -16.92
C TRP A 59 -14.44 13.61 -17.36
N ALA A 60 -15.42 14.32 -17.94
CA ALA A 60 -16.62 13.75 -18.54
C ALA A 60 -16.85 14.39 -19.91
N GLY A 61 -17.15 13.56 -20.92
CA GLY A 61 -17.20 13.94 -22.33
C GLY A 61 -15.84 13.95 -23.02
N THR A 62 -14.90 14.77 -22.52
CA THR A 62 -13.57 14.92 -23.10
C THR A 62 -12.53 15.36 -22.06
N PRO A 63 -11.28 14.86 -22.10
CA PRO A 63 -10.20 15.39 -21.26
C PRO A 63 -9.77 16.80 -21.67
N LEU A 64 -10.15 17.28 -22.87
CA LEU A 64 -9.74 18.56 -23.43
C LEU A 64 -10.44 19.77 -22.81
N ALA A 65 -11.62 19.58 -22.20
CA ALA A 65 -12.44 20.67 -21.70
C ALA A 65 -13.14 20.33 -20.39
N ASP A 66 -13.33 21.32 -19.51
CA ASP A 66 -14.17 21.20 -18.33
C ASP A 66 -15.65 21.42 -18.71
N LEU A 67 -16.44 20.36 -18.60
CA LEU A 67 -17.85 20.34 -18.97
C LEU A 67 -18.79 20.21 -17.76
N SER A 68 -18.26 20.33 -16.55
CA SER A 68 -19.01 20.15 -15.30
C SER A 68 -20.27 21.04 -15.22
N GLY A 69 -20.18 22.30 -15.69
CA GLY A 69 -21.30 23.23 -15.74
C GLY A 69 -22.43 22.84 -16.69
N PHE A 70 -22.14 22.07 -17.75
CA PHE A 70 -23.14 21.66 -18.75
C PHE A 70 -23.84 20.35 -18.41
N ILE A 71 -23.16 19.45 -17.69
CA ILE A 71 -23.71 18.14 -17.31
C ILE A 71 -24.94 18.29 -16.40
N ASN A 72 -24.92 19.29 -15.50
CA ASN A 72 -26.03 19.56 -14.59
C ASN A 72 -27.26 20.20 -15.27
N LEU A 73 -27.14 20.68 -16.51
CA LEU A 73 -28.23 21.29 -17.27
C LEU A 73 -29.06 20.28 -18.07
N ILE A 74 -28.62 19.01 -18.14
CA ILE A 74 -29.36 17.97 -18.84
C ILE A 74 -30.64 17.66 -18.06
N GLN A 75 -31.78 17.99 -18.67
CA GLN A 75 -33.08 17.67 -18.10
C GLN A 75 -33.23 16.16 -17.99
N LYS A 76 -33.57 15.65 -16.81
CA LYS A 76 -33.83 14.23 -16.55
C LYS A 76 -35.29 14.05 -16.15
N GLY A 77 -35.93 13.00 -16.65
CA GLY A 77 -37.27 12.63 -16.21
C GLY A 77 -37.26 12.05 -14.79
N VAL A 78 -38.41 12.06 -14.10
CA VAL A 78 -38.56 11.50 -12.75
C VAL A 78 -38.05 10.06 -12.70
N GLY A 79 -38.41 9.24 -13.70
CA GLY A 79 -37.95 7.85 -13.81
C GLY A 79 -36.43 7.72 -13.80
N GLN A 80 -35.69 8.63 -14.46
CA GLN A 80 -34.22 8.62 -14.49
C GLN A 80 -33.62 8.98 -13.13
N LEU A 81 -34.31 9.82 -12.34
CA LEU A 81 -33.88 10.23 -11.00
C LEU A 81 -34.20 9.17 -9.93
N THR A 82 -35.17 8.28 -10.20
CA THR A 82 -35.59 7.19 -9.30
C THR A 82 -35.00 5.83 -9.68
N VAL A 83 -33.97 5.79 -10.53
CA VAL A 83 -33.28 4.53 -10.92
C VAL A 83 -32.43 3.95 -9.78
N GLY A 84 -31.98 4.75 -8.82
CA GLY A 84 -31.29 4.25 -7.63
C GLY A 84 -32.25 3.57 -6.64
N GLY A 85 -31.81 2.50 -5.99
CA GLY A 85 -32.53 1.88 -4.88
C GLY A 85 -32.53 2.79 -3.64
N GLY A 86 -33.64 2.77 -2.89
CA GLY A 86 -33.82 3.53 -1.66
C GLY A 86 -33.12 2.91 -0.45
N SER A 87 -33.34 3.50 0.73
CA SER A 87 -32.77 3.01 1.99
C SER A 87 -33.86 2.70 3.01
N VAL A 88 -33.73 1.58 3.70
CA VAL A 88 -34.63 1.14 4.79
C VAL A 88 -33.80 0.93 6.04
N ASN A 89 -34.14 1.63 7.12
CA ASN A 89 -33.52 1.47 8.43
C ASN A 89 -34.58 1.01 9.43
N ILE A 90 -34.36 -0.14 10.05
CA ILE A 90 -35.21 -0.69 11.11
C ILE A 90 -34.37 -0.71 12.39
N SER A 91 -34.87 -0.05 13.43
CA SER A 91 -34.23 -0.03 14.76
C SER A 91 -35.26 -0.41 15.81
N ALA A 92 -34.96 -1.41 16.63
CA ALA A 92 -35.83 -1.85 17.72
C ALA A 92 -35.01 -2.05 19.01
N GLY A 93 -35.59 -1.67 20.15
CA GLY A 93 -34.90 -1.79 21.44
C GLY A 93 -34.76 -3.22 21.96
N GLU A 94 -35.64 -4.14 21.52
CA GLU A 94 -35.66 -5.53 21.99
C GLU A 94 -35.45 -6.52 20.86
N SER A 95 -36.39 -6.59 19.90
CA SER A 95 -36.33 -7.58 18.83
C SER A 95 -36.93 -7.12 17.51
N VAL A 96 -36.47 -7.74 16.42
CA VAL A 96 -37.07 -7.65 15.09
C VAL A 96 -37.47 -9.06 14.64
N VAL A 97 -38.76 -9.25 14.37
CA VAL A 97 -39.29 -10.51 13.83
C VAL A 97 -39.82 -10.25 12.43
N MET A 98 -39.19 -10.88 11.44
CA MET A 98 -39.63 -10.88 10.06
C MET A 98 -40.26 -12.24 9.74
N ALA A 99 -41.59 -12.30 9.77
CA ALA A 99 -42.33 -13.53 9.51
C ALA A 99 -42.19 -13.99 8.04
N THR A 100 -42.28 -15.30 7.82
CA THR A 100 -42.34 -15.91 6.48
C THR A 100 -43.41 -15.25 5.62
N GLY A 101 -43.06 -14.88 4.39
CA GLY A 101 -43.93 -14.12 3.47
C GLY A 101 -43.74 -12.60 3.52
N SER A 102 -42.99 -12.07 4.50
CA SER A 102 -42.57 -10.68 4.49
C SER A 102 -41.50 -10.44 3.42
N LYS A 103 -41.54 -9.27 2.76
CA LYS A 103 -40.57 -8.86 1.73
C LYS A 103 -40.11 -7.42 1.96
N ILE A 104 -38.79 -7.20 1.89
CA ILE A 104 -38.17 -5.87 1.80
C ILE A 104 -37.35 -5.81 0.51
N ASP A 105 -37.63 -4.82 -0.34
CA ASP A 105 -36.96 -4.63 -1.63
C ASP A 105 -36.24 -3.28 -1.68
N VAL A 106 -34.92 -3.35 -1.82
CA VAL A 106 -34.00 -2.21 -1.97
C VAL A 106 -33.24 -2.30 -3.30
N SER A 107 -33.75 -3.06 -4.27
CA SER A 107 -33.07 -3.31 -5.55
C SER A 107 -32.83 -2.01 -6.33
N GLY A 108 -31.71 -1.95 -7.05
CA GLY A 108 -31.44 -0.89 -8.02
C GLY A 108 -32.26 -1.08 -9.29
N GLY A 109 -32.67 0.03 -9.89
CA GLY A 109 -33.38 0.09 -11.16
C GLY A 109 -32.47 0.03 -12.37
N SER A 110 -32.98 0.40 -13.54
CA SER A 110 -32.19 0.49 -14.77
C SER A 110 -32.73 1.51 -15.78
N ILE A 111 -31.82 2.05 -16.57
CA ILE A 111 -32.10 2.87 -17.75
C ILE A 111 -31.97 1.97 -18.98
N LYS A 112 -32.99 2.00 -19.84
CA LYS A 112 -32.96 1.39 -21.16
C LYS A 112 -32.68 2.47 -22.21
N TYR A 113 -31.43 2.54 -22.66
CA TYR A 113 -31.04 3.46 -23.72
C TYR A 113 -31.57 2.96 -25.05
N THR A 114 -32.49 3.68 -25.68
CA THR A 114 -33.00 3.32 -27.00
C THR A 114 -31.95 3.60 -28.07
N GLY A 115 -31.83 2.70 -29.03
CA GLY A 115 -30.83 2.77 -30.09
C GLY A 115 -30.97 4.04 -30.94
N GLY A 116 -29.83 4.55 -31.42
CA GLY A 116 -29.79 5.81 -32.16
C GLY A 116 -28.41 6.15 -32.69
N THR A 117 -28.34 7.17 -33.54
CA THR A 117 -27.05 7.64 -34.06
C THR A 117 -26.40 8.60 -33.07
N VAL A 118 -25.22 8.24 -32.57
CA VAL A 118 -24.37 9.09 -31.74
C VAL A 118 -23.32 9.74 -32.64
N GLN A 119 -23.21 11.06 -32.58
CA GLN A 119 -22.22 11.81 -33.35
C GLN A 119 -21.33 12.62 -32.39
N THR A 120 -20.06 12.24 -32.29
CA THR A 120 -19.06 13.00 -31.51
C THR A 120 -18.02 13.64 -32.42
N THR A 121 -17.50 14.79 -31.99
CA THR A 121 -16.51 15.55 -32.76
C THR A 121 -15.23 14.74 -32.96
N HIS A 122 -14.63 14.85 -34.15
CA HIS A 122 -13.30 14.33 -34.43
C HIS A 122 -12.33 15.47 -34.71
N LEU A 123 -11.15 15.38 -34.13
CA LEU A 123 -10.05 16.30 -34.31
C LEU A 123 -9.00 15.70 -35.23
N LEU A 124 -8.26 16.56 -35.93
CA LEU A 124 -7.10 16.19 -36.72
C LEU A 124 -5.84 16.64 -35.98
N SER A 125 -4.87 15.75 -35.81
CA SER A 125 -3.54 16.07 -35.31
C SER A 125 -2.51 15.24 -36.05
N LYS A 126 -1.55 15.89 -36.72
CA LYS A 126 -0.44 15.25 -37.46
C LYS A 126 -0.92 14.17 -38.45
N GLY A 127 -2.04 14.41 -39.12
CA GLY A 127 -2.65 13.49 -40.08
C GLY A 127 -3.43 12.31 -39.45
N ARG A 128 -3.56 12.26 -38.12
CA ARG A 128 -4.37 11.26 -37.40
C ARG A 128 -5.71 11.85 -37.00
N LEU A 129 -6.78 11.08 -37.23
CA LEU A 129 -8.12 11.38 -36.72
C LEU A 129 -8.21 10.94 -35.25
N ILE A 130 -8.64 11.84 -34.37
CA ILE A 130 -8.76 11.62 -32.93
C ILE A 130 -10.20 11.94 -32.53
N ASN A 131 -10.89 11.00 -31.87
CA ASN A 131 -12.21 11.29 -31.33
C ASN A 131 -12.09 12.27 -30.15
N ILE A 132 -13.06 13.15 -29.95
CA ILE A 132 -13.04 14.13 -28.87
C ILE A 132 -12.89 13.50 -27.47
N ARG A 133 -13.36 12.27 -27.25
CA ARG A 133 -13.16 11.53 -25.99
C ARG A 133 -11.70 11.16 -25.71
N ASP A 134 -10.90 11.02 -26.77
CA ASP A 134 -9.48 10.62 -26.73
C ASP A 134 -8.54 11.84 -26.88
N ALA A 135 -9.10 13.05 -27.00
CA ALA A 135 -8.38 14.29 -27.23
C ALA A 135 -7.70 14.77 -25.95
N ARG A 136 -6.37 14.63 -25.87
CA ARG A 136 -5.58 15.07 -24.73
C ARG A 136 -5.30 16.59 -24.73
N PRO A 137 -5.24 17.23 -23.56
CA PRO A 137 -4.85 18.64 -23.39
C PRO A 137 -3.44 19.01 -23.88
N ASP A 138 -2.52 18.05 -23.83
CA ASP A 138 -1.08 18.22 -24.14
C ASP A 138 -0.74 18.03 -25.63
N GLU A 139 -1.74 17.78 -26.48
CA GLU A 139 -1.58 17.62 -27.94
C GLU A 139 -2.11 18.86 -28.68
N VAL A 140 -1.38 19.33 -29.70
CA VAL A 140 -1.83 20.44 -30.56
C VAL A 140 -2.66 19.87 -31.70
N TYR A 141 -3.86 20.44 -31.93
CA TYR A 141 -4.77 20.00 -32.98
C TYR A 141 -4.74 20.95 -34.18
N ASP A 142 -4.73 20.37 -35.37
CA ASP A 142 -4.66 21.07 -36.67
C ASP A 142 -6.04 21.47 -37.19
N GLY A 143 -7.11 20.76 -36.79
CA GLY A 143 -8.47 21.01 -37.27
C GLY A 143 -9.56 20.22 -36.56
N ILE A 144 -10.81 20.66 -36.72
CA ILE A 144 -12.01 19.85 -36.46
C ILE A 144 -12.47 19.25 -37.80
N VAL A 145 -12.74 17.94 -37.82
CA VAL A 145 -13.19 17.24 -39.02
C VAL A 145 -14.72 17.22 -39.05
N ASN A 146 -15.29 17.98 -39.99
CA ASN A 146 -16.74 18.13 -40.18
C ASN A 146 -17.29 17.35 -41.39
N GLY A 147 -16.45 16.57 -42.07
CA GLY A 147 -16.83 15.83 -43.28
C GLY A 147 -16.86 16.67 -44.57
N ASP A 148 -16.51 17.94 -44.48
CA ASP A 148 -16.40 18.87 -45.60
C ASP A 148 -14.98 18.83 -46.20
N ALA A 149 -14.88 18.65 -47.51
CA ALA A 149 -13.66 18.82 -48.28
C ALA A 149 -13.69 20.18 -48.98
N VAL A 150 -12.64 20.98 -48.80
CA VAL A 150 -12.51 22.30 -49.45
C VAL A 150 -11.55 22.16 -50.62
N GLU A 151 -12.06 22.23 -51.84
CA GLU A 151 -11.25 22.42 -53.03
C GLU A 151 -10.95 23.93 -53.16
N ALA A 152 -9.73 24.32 -52.82
CA ALA A 152 -9.29 25.72 -52.91
C ALA A 152 -8.45 25.95 -54.18
N ARG A 153 -8.94 26.80 -55.08
CA ARG A 153 -8.19 27.28 -56.24
C ARG A 153 -7.55 28.61 -55.88
N ILE A 154 -6.37 28.52 -55.24
CA ILE A 154 -5.64 29.65 -54.62
C ILE A 154 -5.39 30.81 -55.62
N LYS A 155 -5.11 30.50 -56.89
CA LYS A 155 -4.89 31.50 -57.96
C LYS A 155 -6.12 32.36 -58.27
N TRP A 156 -7.33 31.83 -58.02
CA TRP A 156 -8.60 32.47 -58.41
C TRP A 156 -9.46 32.87 -57.21
N ASN A 157 -8.97 32.65 -55.99
CA ASN A 157 -9.69 32.87 -54.74
C ASN A 157 -11.08 32.18 -54.69
N VAL A 158 -11.23 31.05 -55.38
CA VAL A 158 -12.45 30.24 -55.37
C VAL A 158 -12.27 29.08 -54.39
N ARG A 159 -13.21 28.93 -53.46
CA ARG A 159 -13.31 27.78 -52.55
C ARG A 159 -14.62 27.07 -52.80
N ASN A 160 -14.54 25.83 -53.28
CA ASN A 160 -15.71 24.96 -53.39
C ASN A 160 -15.67 23.99 -52.21
N THR A 161 -16.71 24.03 -51.37
CA THR A 161 -16.86 23.11 -50.24
C THR A 161 -17.81 22.00 -50.66
N PHE A 162 -17.36 20.76 -50.62
CA PHE A 162 -18.17 19.58 -50.92
C PHE A 162 -18.23 18.69 -49.68
N ARG A 163 -19.41 18.13 -49.38
CA ARG A 163 -19.50 17.05 -48.38
C ARG A 163 -18.92 15.78 -48.97
N ASN A 164 -17.92 15.20 -48.30
CA ASN A 164 -17.39 13.90 -48.66
C ASN A 164 -18.25 12.81 -47.97
N PRO A 165 -19.02 11.99 -48.72
CA PRO A 165 -19.88 10.97 -48.14
C PRO A 165 -19.10 9.81 -47.49
N LEU A 166 -17.80 9.67 -47.78
CA LEU A 166 -16.90 8.69 -47.16
C LEU A 166 -16.07 9.29 -46.01
N ALA A 167 -16.18 10.59 -45.73
CA ALA A 167 -15.48 11.17 -44.61
C ALA A 167 -16.11 10.68 -43.29
N PRO A 168 -15.29 10.24 -42.31
CA PRO A 168 -15.80 9.87 -40.99
C PRO A 168 -16.39 11.12 -40.32
N ASN A 169 -17.71 11.27 -40.42
CA ASN A 169 -18.48 12.37 -39.83
C ASN A 169 -18.64 12.25 -38.30
N GLY A 170 -18.00 11.24 -37.72
CA GLY A 170 -18.06 10.88 -36.31
C GLY A 170 -19.37 10.25 -35.85
N GLY A 171 -20.28 9.95 -36.78
CA GLY A 171 -21.52 9.23 -36.52
C GLY A 171 -21.28 7.73 -36.38
N ARG A 172 -21.74 7.15 -35.27
CA ARG A 172 -21.85 5.71 -35.07
C ARG A 172 -23.28 5.39 -34.66
N PHE A 173 -23.83 4.30 -35.18
CA PHE A 173 -25.08 3.78 -34.65
C PHE A 173 -24.78 3.03 -33.35
N GLU A 174 -25.53 3.36 -32.31
CA GLU A 174 -25.50 2.61 -31.06
C GLU A 174 -26.79 1.81 -30.96
N GLU A 175 -26.64 0.51 -30.75
CA GLU A 175 -27.77 -0.37 -30.43
C GLU A 175 -28.37 -0.03 -29.07
N GLU A 176 -29.57 -0.54 -28.85
CA GLU A 176 -30.22 -0.46 -27.55
C GLU A 176 -29.33 -1.09 -26.47
N SER A 177 -29.21 -0.43 -25.32
CA SER A 177 -28.37 -0.92 -24.22
C SER A 177 -29.00 -0.61 -22.87
N ILE A 178 -28.69 -1.43 -21.87
CA ILE A 178 -29.15 -1.22 -20.49
C ILE A 178 -28.00 -0.65 -19.67
N SER A 179 -28.32 0.25 -18.75
CA SER A 179 -27.41 0.74 -17.70
C SER A 179 -28.13 0.66 -16.37
N GLY A 180 -27.63 -0.12 -15.42
CA GLY A 180 -28.25 -0.22 -14.11
C GLY A 180 -27.89 0.93 -13.18
N GLY A 181 -28.82 1.18 -12.26
CA GLY A 181 -28.69 2.11 -11.15
C GLY A 181 -27.99 1.50 -9.94
N ALA A 182 -27.55 2.38 -9.04
CA ALA A 182 -27.06 1.96 -7.74
C ALA A 182 -28.14 1.19 -6.96
N GLY A 183 -27.72 0.12 -6.30
CA GLY A 183 -28.52 -0.60 -5.32
C GLY A 183 -28.77 0.21 -4.05
N GLY A 184 -29.82 -0.16 -3.33
CA GLY A 184 -30.22 0.49 -2.09
C GLY A 184 -29.53 -0.06 -0.85
N LYS A 185 -29.97 0.40 0.33
CA LYS A 185 -29.41 0.01 1.63
C LYS A 185 -30.48 -0.53 2.56
N LEU A 186 -30.22 -1.65 3.22
CA LEU A 186 -31.07 -2.19 4.29
C LEU A 186 -30.23 -2.33 5.56
N ALA A 187 -30.61 -1.64 6.63
CA ALA A 187 -30.00 -1.79 7.95
C ALA A 187 -31.06 -2.20 8.98
N ILE A 188 -30.76 -3.26 9.74
CA ILE A 188 -31.59 -3.75 10.84
C ILE A 188 -30.74 -3.72 12.10
N THR A 189 -31.21 -3.04 13.15
CA THR A 189 -30.54 -2.94 14.45
C THR A 189 -31.51 -3.39 15.54
N ALA A 190 -31.18 -4.49 16.21
CA ALA A 190 -31.94 -5.04 17.33
C ALA A 190 -31.10 -6.12 18.05
N PRO A 191 -31.20 -6.26 19.37
CA PRO A 191 -30.52 -7.32 20.10
C PRO A 191 -30.85 -8.74 19.65
N THR A 192 -32.13 -9.00 19.35
CA THR A 192 -32.62 -10.29 18.90
C THR A 192 -33.27 -10.15 17.53
N MET A 193 -32.94 -11.03 16.58
CA MET A 193 -33.57 -11.03 15.26
C MET A 193 -34.00 -12.43 14.85
N THR A 194 -35.23 -12.54 14.33
CA THR A 194 -35.71 -13.72 13.62
C THR A 194 -36.02 -13.31 12.18
N LEU A 195 -35.20 -13.75 11.22
CA LEU A 195 -35.23 -13.27 9.84
C LEU A 195 -35.81 -14.32 8.87
N GLY A 196 -37.09 -14.67 9.04
CA GLY A 196 -37.79 -15.65 8.20
C GLY A 196 -38.34 -15.13 6.87
N GLY A 197 -38.20 -13.82 6.60
CA GLY A 197 -38.68 -13.19 5.37
C GLY A 197 -37.65 -13.14 4.24
N VAL A 198 -38.00 -12.47 3.13
CA VAL A 198 -37.16 -12.33 1.93
C VAL A 198 -36.61 -10.91 1.81
N PHE A 199 -35.31 -10.80 1.63
CA PHE A 199 -34.63 -9.55 1.26
C PHE A 199 -34.30 -9.55 -0.23
N GLN A 200 -34.42 -8.39 -0.88
CA GLN A 200 -34.00 -8.21 -2.28
C GLN A 200 -33.21 -6.92 -2.43
N GLY A 201 -32.06 -7.02 -3.08
CA GLY A 201 -31.14 -5.92 -3.35
C GLY A 201 -30.47 -6.09 -4.73
N ASN A 202 -31.20 -6.58 -5.72
CA ASN A 202 -30.63 -6.85 -7.05
C ASN A 202 -30.17 -5.58 -7.74
N THR A 203 -29.13 -5.69 -8.55
CA THR A 203 -28.61 -4.60 -9.40
C THR A 203 -28.40 -5.12 -10.81
N PHE A 204 -28.55 -4.24 -11.79
CA PHE A 204 -28.34 -4.57 -13.20
C PHE A 204 -26.96 -4.08 -13.62
N ASP A 205 -26.09 -4.95 -14.12
CA ASP A 205 -24.87 -4.50 -14.77
C ASP A 205 -25.11 -4.49 -16.29
N GLY A 206 -25.13 -3.29 -16.86
CA GLY A 206 -25.24 -3.12 -18.30
C GLY A 206 -24.04 -3.67 -19.06
N GLU A 207 -24.21 -3.99 -20.34
CA GLU A 207 -23.14 -4.47 -21.24
C GLU A 207 -21.92 -3.52 -21.29
N ARG A 208 -22.15 -2.24 -21.02
CA ARG A 208 -21.13 -1.19 -20.99
C ARG A 208 -20.59 -0.88 -19.58
N GLN A 209 -21.14 -1.49 -18.53
CA GLN A 209 -20.74 -1.31 -17.12
C GLN A 209 -19.77 -2.39 -16.63
N ARG A 210 -18.91 -2.91 -17.52
CA ARG A 210 -17.95 -3.98 -17.18
C ARG A 210 -16.78 -3.50 -16.32
N ILE A 211 -16.36 -2.25 -16.49
CA ILE A 211 -15.24 -1.62 -15.76
C ILE A 211 -15.75 -0.98 -14.47
N ILE A 212 -16.86 -0.25 -14.57
CA ILE A 212 -17.55 0.40 -13.45
C ILE A 212 -18.97 -0.20 -13.41
N PRO A 213 -19.19 -1.29 -12.67
CA PRO A 213 -20.51 -1.88 -12.50
C PRO A 213 -21.42 -0.94 -11.70
N ALA A 214 -22.72 -1.25 -11.67
CA ALA A 214 -23.62 -0.56 -10.78
C ALA A 214 -23.19 -0.79 -9.32
N ALA A 215 -23.30 0.25 -8.48
CA ALA A 215 -23.02 0.10 -7.05
C ALA A 215 -23.94 -0.96 -6.44
N ASN A 216 -23.37 -1.92 -5.72
CA ASN A 216 -24.11 -3.03 -5.15
C ASN A 216 -25.04 -2.57 -4.02
N SER A 217 -26.16 -3.27 -3.80
CA SER A 217 -26.98 -3.07 -2.60
C SER A 217 -26.26 -3.61 -1.36
N SER A 218 -26.49 -2.97 -0.21
CA SER A 218 -25.87 -3.34 1.07
C SER A 218 -26.88 -3.78 2.12
N LEU A 219 -26.59 -4.88 2.81
CA LEU A 219 -27.31 -5.36 3.99
C LEU A 219 -26.44 -5.18 5.24
N THR A 220 -27.00 -4.59 6.29
CA THR A 220 -26.35 -4.41 7.59
C THR A 220 -27.23 -4.99 8.70
N LEU A 221 -26.69 -5.91 9.49
CA LEU A 221 -27.35 -6.53 10.63
C LEU A 221 -26.55 -6.22 11.89
N ASN A 222 -27.13 -5.44 12.81
CA ASN A 222 -26.49 -5.06 14.07
C ASN A 222 -27.23 -5.69 15.26
N PHE A 223 -26.59 -6.64 15.93
CA PHE A 223 -27.10 -7.34 17.11
C PHE A 223 -26.78 -6.57 18.38
N THR A 224 -27.30 -5.34 18.46
CA THR A 224 -26.92 -4.37 19.49
C THR A 224 -28.12 -3.67 20.11
N ALA A 225 -28.01 -3.27 21.38
CA ALA A 225 -28.90 -2.34 22.07
C ALA A 225 -28.10 -1.17 22.66
N GLU A 226 -28.78 -0.05 22.88
CA GLU A 226 -28.26 1.03 23.70
C GLU A 226 -28.51 0.72 25.19
N ARG A 227 -27.50 0.93 26.03
CA ARG A 227 -27.63 0.85 27.48
C ARG A 227 -27.05 2.11 28.13
N PHE A 228 -27.83 2.67 29.03
CA PHE A 228 -27.36 3.66 29.98
C PHE A 228 -26.64 2.96 31.14
N VAL A 229 -25.35 3.26 31.32
CA VAL A 229 -24.58 2.79 32.47
C VAL A 229 -24.43 3.94 33.44
N THR A 230 -24.91 3.74 34.67
CA THR A 230 -24.76 4.70 35.78
C THR A 230 -23.66 4.21 36.70
N ALA A 231 -22.43 4.64 36.47
CA ALA A 231 -21.27 4.35 37.30
C ALA A 231 -20.46 5.63 37.55
N GLY A 232 -21.02 6.57 38.31
CA GLY A 232 -20.41 7.87 38.62
C GLY A 232 -20.50 8.93 37.51
N SER A 233 -20.66 8.52 36.24
CA SER A 233 -21.00 9.37 35.09
C SER A 233 -22.09 8.67 34.25
N LEU A 234 -22.99 9.44 33.64
CA LEU A 234 -23.98 8.92 32.69
C LEU A 234 -23.28 8.65 31.36
N LEU A 235 -22.96 7.39 31.09
CA LEU A 235 -22.42 6.96 29.80
C LEU A 235 -23.53 6.25 29.01
N ASN A 236 -23.80 6.75 27.80
CA ASN A 236 -24.57 6.00 26.81
C ASN A 236 -23.61 5.11 26.03
N GLY A 237 -23.86 3.80 26.01
CA GLY A 237 -23.00 2.84 25.36
C GLY A 237 -23.78 1.76 24.63
N ILE A 238 -23.14 1.15 23.64
CA ILE A 238 -23.68 0.00 22.92
C ILE A 238 -23.39 -1.27 23.71
N ILE A 239 -24.35 -2.19 23.78
CA ILE A 239 -24.18 -3.55 24.32
C ILE A 239 -24.79 -4.58 23.36
N SER A 240 -24.41 -5.85 23.51
CA SER A 240 -25.06 -6.98 22.84
C SER A 240 -25.63 -7.93 23.91
N PRO A 241 -26.86 -7.70 24.40
CA PRO A 241 -27.39 -8.44 25.56
C PRO A 241 -27.75 -9.91 25.23
N THR A 242 -28.03 -10.21 23.97
CA THR A 242 -28.44 -11.54 23.48
C THR A 242 -27.62 -11.89 22.23
N PRO A 243 -26.29 -12.06 22.35
CA PRO A 243 -25.44 -12.33 21.20
C PRO A 243 -25.77 -13.70 20.59
N PRO A 244 -26.26 -13.78 19.34
CA PRO A 244 -26.58 -15.05 18.73
C PRO A 244 -25.36 -15.79 18.19
N LYS A 245 -25.54 -17.08 17.92
CA LYS A 245 -24.71 -17.83 16.98
C LYS A 245 -25.29 -17.69 15.57
N ILE A 246 -24.56 -17.11 14.64
CA ILE A 246 -25.00 -16.94 13.25
C ILE A 246 -24.43 -18.08 12.41
N VAL A 247 -25.30 -18.82 11.71
CA VAL A 247 -24.90 -19.95 10.87
C VAL A 247 -25.38 -19.73 9.44
N PHE A 248 -24.46 -19.79 8.49
CA PHE A 248 -24.80 -19.75 7.07
C PHE A 248 -25.21 -21.13 6.55
N GLN A 249 -26.23 -21.19 5.69
CA GLN A 249 -26.73 -22.44 5.12
C GLN A 249 -27.33 -22.29 3.71
N SER A 250 -27.36 -23.39 2.95
CA SER A 250 -27.89 -23.45 1.57
C SER A 250 -29.42 -23.53 1.48
N ASP A 251 -30.04 -24.09 2.51
CA ASP A 251 -31.46 -24.49 2.54
C ASP A 251 -32.28 -23.67 3.54
N ALA A 252 -33.58 -23.94 3.62
CA ALA A 252 -34.48 -23.29 4.58
C ALA A 252 -34.04 -23.57 6.03
N PRO A 253 -34.28 -22.64 6.98
CA PRO A 253 -33.99 -22.87 8.40
C PRO A 253 -34.61 -24.19 8.88
N PRO A 254 -33.92 -24.94 9.76
CA PRO A 254 -34.48 -26.16 10.34
C PRO A 254 -35.83 -25.88 11.00
N ALA A 255 -36.71 -26.89 11.02
CA ALA A 255 -38.07 -26.75 11.57
C ALA A 255 -38.10 -26.46 13.08
N GLU A 256 -37.02 -26.80 13.80
CA GLU A 256 -36.77 -26.39 15.17
C GLU A 256 -35.57 -25.43 15.17
N GLU A 257 -35.83 -24.14 15.42
CA GLU A 257 -34.77 -23.16 15.64
C GLU A 257 -34.13 -23.42 17.01
N GLU A 258 -32.82 -23.66 17.02
CA GLU A 258 -32.06 -23.64 18.28
C GLU A 258 -32.23 -22.26 18.94
N SER A 259 -32.55 -22.25 20.24
CA SER A 259 -32.63 -21.01 21.00
C SER A 259 -31.31 -20.23 20.87
N ASN A 260 -31.38 -18.96 20.48
CA ASN A 260 -30.24 -18.06 20.29
C ASN A 260 -29.33 -18.35 19.06
N THR A 261 -29.81 -19.10 18.06
CA THR A 261 -29.14 -19.26 16.76
C THR A 261 -29.89 -18.52 15.66
N VAL A 262 -29.19 -17.76 14.81
CA VAL A 262 -29.74 -17.07 13.63
C VAL A 262 -29.21 -17.72 12.36
N TYR A 263 -30.11 -18.26 11.54
CA TYR A 263 -29.76 -18.85 10.25
C TYR A 263 -29.82 -17.81 9.13
N LEU A 264 -28.74 -17.69 8.37
CA LEU A 264 -28.66 -16.82 7.19
C LEU A 264 -28.48 -17.66 5.93
N SER A 265 -29.23 -17.33 4.87
CA SER A 265 -29.10 -18.04 3.60
C SER A 265 -27.79 -17.67 2.89
N SER A 266 -27.05 -18.65 2.39
CA SER A 266 -25.88 -18.43 1.53
C SER A 266 -26.21 -17.74 0.21
N LYS A 267 -27.49 -17.74 -0.17
CA LYS A 267 -28.02 -17.08 -1.39
C LYS A 267 -28.30 -15.59 -1.20
N LEU A 268 -28.10 -15.04 0.00
CA LEU A 268 -28.22 -13.60 0.29
C LEU A 268 -27.41 -12.74 -0.67
N LEU A 269 -26.20 -13.22 -1.02
CA LEU A 269 -25.22 -12.46 -1.80
C LEU A 269 -25.23 -12.75 -3.30
N THR A 270 -26.07 -13.69 -3.72
CA THR A 270 -26.24 -14.09 -5.12
C THR A 270 -27.66 -13.83 -5.59
N GLN A 271 -28.61 -14.69 -5.22
CA GLN A 271 -29.99 -14.65 -5.70
C GLN A 271 -30.80 -13.49 -5.11
N GLN A 272 -30.49 -13.10 -3.86
CA GLN A 272 -31.12 -11.95 -3.22
C GLN A 272 -30.40 -10.62 -3.56
N GLY A 273 -29.28 -10.67 -4.28
CA GLY A 273 -28.70 -9.52 -4.98
C GLY A 273 -27.80 -8.59 -4.17
N PHE A 274 -27.65 -8.81 -2.86
CA PHE A 274 -26.75 -7.98 -2.05
C PHE A 274 -25.30 -8.21 -2.45
N GLY A 275 -24.58 -7.16 -2.84
CA GLY A 275 -23.13 -7.27 -3.07
C GLY A 275 -22.32 -6.83 -1.86
N SER A 276 -22.95 -6.36 -0.78
CA SER A 276 -22.27 -6.06 0.48
C SER A 276 -23.08 -6.55 1.69
N LEU A 277 -22.41 -7.22 2.62
CA LEU A 277 -23.01 -7.68 3.88
C LEU A 277 -22.12 -7.30 5.06
N THR A 278 -22.70 -6.52 5.98
CA THR A 278 -22.10 -6.17 7.26
C THR A 278 -22.89 -6.85 8.38
N ILE A 279 -22.18 -7.57 9.25
CA ILE A 279 -22.75 -8.20 10.44
C ILE A 279 -21.99 -7.67 11.64
N ASP A 280 -22.67 -6.92 12.50
CA ASP A 280 -22.17 -6.57 13.83
C ASP A 280 -22.79 -7.52 14.86
N ASN A 281 -22.08 -8.62 15.13
CA ASN A 281 -22.39 -9.60 16.16
C ASN A 281 -21.22 -9.67 17.17
N HIS A 282 -20.68 -8.51 17.55
CA HIS A 282 -19.45 -8.35 18.35
C HIS A 282 -19.30 -9.36 19.50
N ASP A 283 -20.39 -9.65 20.23
CA ASP A 283 -20.34 -10.54 21.39
C ASP A 283 -20.67 -12.02 21.07
N GLY A 284 -21.14 -12.32 19.85
CA GLY A 284 -21.58 -13.65 19.42
C GLY A 284 -20.62 -14.36 18.46
N GLU A 285 -21.09 -15.42 17.81
CA GLU A 285 -20.29 -16.26 16.90
C GLU A 285 -20.83 -16.18 15.47
N ILE A 286 -19.95 -16.28 14.47
CA ILE A 286 -20.33 -16.42 13.06
C ILE A 286 -19.67 -17.68 12.47
N VAL A 287 -20.47 -18.55 11.87
CA VAL A 287 -20.03 -19.85 11.33
C VAL A 287 -20.43 -20.01 9.87
N VAL A 288 -19.45 -20.37 9.03
CA VAL A 288 -19.66 -20.91 7.68
C VAL A 288 -19.31 -22.40 7.69
N PRO A 289 -20.31 -23.30 7.83
CA PRO A 289 -20.06 -24.73 7.93
C PRO A 289 -19.44 -25.33 6.67
N SER A 290 -18.84 -26.51 6.82
CA SER A 290 -18.37 -27.30 5.67
C SER A 290 -19.53 -27.61 4.72
N GLY A 291 -19.25 -27.60 3.41
CA GLY A 291 -20.25 -27.80 2.37
C GLY A 291 -21.06 -26.55 1.98
N VAL A 292 -20.95 -25.44 2.74
CA VAL A 292 -21.61 -24.17 2.40
C VAL A 292 -20.67 -23.27 1.59
N GLU A 293 -21.16 -22.73 0.47
CA GLU A 293 -20.44 -21.71 -0.31
C GLU A 293 -21.15 -20.35 -0.24
N LEU A 294 -20.43 -19.32 0.21
CA LEU A 294 -20.83 -17.92 0.13
C LEU A 294 -20.18 -17.29 -1.11
N GLN A 295 -20.98 -17.01 -2.13
CA GLN A 295 -20.53 -16.32 -3.33
C GLN A 295 -20.91 -14.85 -3.25
N VAL A 296 -19.91 -13.97 -3.26
CA VAL A 296 -20.08 -12.52 -3.27
C VAL A 296 -19.91 -12.02 -4.70
N LYS A 297 -20.80 -11.11 -5.13
CA LYS A 297 -20.66 -10.44 -6.43
C LYS A 297 -19.28 -9.76 -6.55
N ALA A 298 -18.72 -9.76 -7.76
CA ALA A 298 -17.40 -9.18 -8.00
C ALA A 298 -17.36 -7.69 -7.59
N GLY A 299 -16.29 -7.28 -6.90
CA GLY A 299 -16.19 -5.94 -6.31
C GLY A 299 -17.07 -5.71 -5.08
N GLY A 300 -17.69 -6.77 -4.53
CA GLY A 300 -18.51 -6.72 -3.32
C GLY A 300 -17.71 -6.57 -2.02
N ALA A 301 -18.39 -6.69 -0.89
CA ALA A 301 -17.76 -6.59 0.42
C ALA A 301 -18.42 -7.48 1.50
N LEU A 302 -17.60 -8.01 2.41
CA LEU A 302 -18.05 -8.60 3.67
C LEU A 302 -17.35 -7.89 4.83
N ASP A 303 -18.10 -7.46 5.85
CA ASP A 303 -17.53 -6.94 7.09
C ASP A 303 -18.21 -7.60 8.29
N TRP A 304 -17.48 -8.45 9.01
CA TRP A 304 -17.98 -9.17 10.17
C TRP A 304 -17.26 -8.73 11.44
N ARG A 305 -18.05 -8.45 12.46
CA ARG A 305 -17.61 -8.27 13.84
C ARG A 305 -18.23 -9.37 14.67
N ALA A 306 -17.38 -10.16 15.34
CA ALA A 306 -17.83 -11.27 16.16
C ALA A 306 -16.89 -11.49 17.33
N SER A 307 -17.30 -12.25 18.34
CA SER A 307 -16.34 -12.77 19.32
C SER A 307 -15.47 -13.83 18.66
N ASN A 308 -16.11 -14.76 17.93
CA ASN A 308 -15.46 -15.84 17.20
C ASN A 308 -16.01 -15.96 15.78
N THR A 309 -15.14 -16.35 14.85
CA THR A 309 -15.52 -16.63 13.46
C THR A 309 -14.89 -17.95 13.03
N THR A 310 -15.72 -18.86 12.52
CA THR A 310 -15.29 -20.18 12.04
C THR A 310 -15.70 -20.37 10.60
N ILE A 311 -14.74 -20.64 9.71
CA ILE A 311 -14.98 -20.87 8.28
C ILE A 311 -14.42 -22.24 7.90
N ASP A 312 -15.31 -23.22 7.80
CA ASP A 312 -15.03 -24.56 7.28
C ASP A 312 -15.53 -24.73 5.83
N GLY A 313 -16.43 -23.86 5.39
CA GLY A 313 -16.93 -23.81 4.02
C GLY A 313 -16.07 -22.97 3.08
N LYS A 314 -16.70 -22.46 2.01
CA LYS A 314 -16.04 -21.68 0.96
C LYS A 314 -16.62 -20.28 0.85
N ILE A 315 -15.77 -19.27 0.71
CA ILE A 315 -16.14 -17.90 0.38
C ILE A 315 -15.44 -17.53 -0.94
N THR A 316 -16.22 -17.18 -1.97
CA THR A 316 -15.70 -16.77 -3.28
C THR A 316 -16.17 -15.34 -3.57
N ALA A 317 -15.25 -14.39 -3.69
CA ALA A 317 -15.55 -12.97 -3.74
C ALA A 317 -14.57 -12.19 -4.64
N PRO A 318 -14.67 -12.32 -5.98
CA PRO A 318 -13.66 -11.77 -6.90
C PRO A 318 -13.48 -10.26 -6.77
N ASN A 319 -12.24 -9.79 -6.60
CA ASN A 319 -11.92 -8.37 -6.36
C ASN A 319 -12.73 -7.72 -5.21
N ALA A 320 -13.20 -8.50 -4.23
CA ALA A 320 -14.00 -8.01 -3.12
C ALA A 320 -13.12 -7.59 -1.92
N THR A 321 -13.71 -6.86 -0.98
CA THR A 321 -13.09 -6.55 0.31
C THR A 321 -13.75 -7.35 1.43
N LEU A 322 -13.00 -8.26 2.06
CA LEU A 322 -13.46 -9.11 3.15
C LEU A 322 -12.74 -8.70 4.44
N THR A 323 -13.49 -8.37 5.47
CA THR A 323 -12.97 -7.97 6.78
C THR A 323 -13.61 -8.80 7.89
N PHE A 324 -12.78 -9.42 8.72
CA PHE A 324 -13.18 -10.20 9.87
C PHE A 324 -12.52 -9.61 11.11
N ARG A 325 -13.31 -9.21 12.11
CA ARG A 325 -12.84 -8.66 13.39
C ARG A 325 -13.35 -9.53 14.53
N ASN A 326 -12.42 -10.12 15.27
CA ASN A 326 -12.71 -11.01 16.39
C ASN A 326 -12.26 -10.41 17.72
N TYR A 327 -13.24 -10.14 18.59
CA TYR A 327 -13.08 -9.39 19.84
C TYR A 327 -13.00 -10.33 21.05
N ASN A 328 -12.00 -10.10 21.91
CA ASN A 328 -11.78 -10.86 23.12
C ASN A 328 -12.66 -10.39 24.29
N PHE A 329 -12.88 -9.07 24.39
CA PHE A 329 -13.74 -8.44 25.40
C PHE A 329 -15.11 -8.10 24.86
N THR A 330 -16.13 -8.09 25.73
CA THR A 330 -17.49 -7.74 25.30
C THR A 330 -17.64 -6.23 25.19
N TYR A 331 -18.73 -5.80 24.56
CA TYR A 331 -19.09 -4.38 24.64
C TYR A 331 -19.33 -3.94 26.10
N ALA A 332 -19.95 -4.80 26.92
CA ALA A 332 -20.19 -4.49 28.33
C ALA A 332 -18.89 -4.35 29.13
N ASP A 333 -17.88 -5.18 28.86
CA ASP A 333 -16.57 -5.11 29.49
C ASP A 333 -15.88 -3.79 29.15
N SER A 334 -15.81 -3.46 27.86
CA SER A 334 -15.18 -2.23 27.36
C SER A 334 -15.82 -0.97 27.95
N LEU A 335 -17.15 -0.96 28.05
CA LEU A 335 -17.88 0.11 28.74
C LEU A 335 -17.58 0.16 30.24
N GLY A 336 -17.45 -1.00 30.89
CA GLY A 336 -17.06 -1.09 32.31
C GLY A 336 -15.68 -0.50 32.57
N PHE A 337 -14.70 -0.82 31.71
CA PHE A 337 -13.34 -0.27 31.80
C PHE A 337 -13.33 1.25 31.63
N ALA A 338 -14.10 1.77 30.69
CA ALA A 338 -14.24 3.21 30.46
C ALA A 338 -14.93 3.91 31.63
N ALA A 339 -15.95 3.30 32.24
CA ALA A 339 -16.73 3.89 33.32
C ALA A 339 -15.93 4.06 34.63
N VAL A 340 -15.10 3.07 34.98
CA VAL A 340 -14.26 3.13 36.19
C VAL A 340 -12.97 3.93 35.93
N GLY A 341 -12.58 4.09 34.67
CA GLY A 341 -11.35 4.74 34.25
C GLY A 341 -10.16 3.77 34.28
N ARG A 342 -9.62 3.45 33.11
CA ARG A 342 -8.59 2.41 32.91
C ARG A 342 -7.36 2.58 33.81
N SER A 343 -6.93 3.80 34.09
CA SER A 343 -5.79 4.11 34.96
C SER A 343 -5.99 3.78 36.44
N THR A 344 -7.18 3.35 36.86
CA THR A 344 -7.48 2.99 38.26
C THR A 344 -7.58 1.48 38.49
N ILE A 345 -7.74 0.67 37.44
CA ILE A 345 -7.93 -0.78 37.52
C ILE A 345 -6.75 -1.54 36.92
N ALA A 346 -6.45 -2.72 37.46
CA ALA A 346 -5.49 -3.64 36.85
C ALA A 346 -5.99 -4.13 35.49
N ALA A 347 -5.08 -4.48 34.58
CA ALA A 347 -5.49 -5.02 33.28
C ALA A 347 -6.27 -6.32 33.46
N PRO A 348 -7.43 -6.45 32.81
CA PRO A 348 -8.20 -7.67 32.85
C PRO A 348 -7.49 -8.78 32.07
N SER A 349 -7.63 -10.02 32.54
CA SER A 349 -7.11 -11.18 31.82
C SER A 349 -7.93 -11.43 30.54
N PRO A 350 -7.29 -11.75 29.41
CA PRO A 350 -7.99 -12.17 28.19
C PRO A 350 -8.88 -13.39 28.42
N ASN A 351 -10.02 -13.45 27.74
CA ASN A 351 -10.86 -14.64 27.70
C ASN A 351 -10.33 -15.63 26.64
N PRO A 352 -9.86 -16.84 27.02
CA PRO A 352 -9.27 -17.78 26.06
C PRO A 352 -10.26 -18.32 25.03
N ASP A 353 -11.57 -18.22 25.27
CA ASP A 353 -12.63 -18.72 24.40
C ASP A 353 -13.18 -17.67 23.44
N ARG A 354 -12.62 -16.44 23.43
CA ARG A 354 -13.09 -15.32 22.60
C ARG A 354 -11.97 -14.67 21.81
N GLY A 355 -12.34 -13.92 20.78
CA GLY A 355 -11.41 -13.22 19.90
C GLY A 355 -10.71 -14.16 18.93
N ILE A 356 -11.34 -15.27 18.53
CA ILE A 356 -10.71 -16.32 17.74
C ILE A 356 -11.26 -16.35 16.32
N PHE A 357 -10.37 -16.20 15.34
CA PHE A 357 -10.64 -16.53 13.95
C PHE A 357 -10.14 -17.95 13.63
N ARG A 358 -10.99 -18.81 13.07
CA ARG A 358 -10.64 -20.17 12.67
C ARG A 358 -10.94 -20.38 11.19
N LEU A 359 -9.92 -20.81 10.44
CA LEU A 359 -10.08 -21.37 9.10
C LEU A 359 -9.81 -22.88 9.18
N GLY A 360 -10.84 -23.68 8.95
CA GLY A 360 -10.75 -25.13 9.01
C GLY A 360 -9.94 -25.73 7.85
N GLU A 361 -9.65 -27.02 7.94
CA GLU A 361 -8.83 -27.75 6.94
C GLU A 361 -9.45 -27.76 5.53
N THR A 362 -10.77 -27.60 5.44
CA THR A 362 -11.51 -27.50 4.16
C THR A 362 -11.92 -26.06 3.83
N GLY A 363 -11.60 -25.11 4.72
CA GLY A 363 -11.95 -23.71 4.60
C GLY A 363 -11.23 -23.03 3.44
N VAL A 364 -11.98 -22.38 2.55
CA VAL A 364 -11.42 -21.63 1.42
C VAL A 364 -11.98 -20.22 1.41
N ILE A 365 -11.12 -19.20 1.44
CA ILE A 365 -11.50 -17.81 1.23
C ILE A 365 -10.73 -17.30 0.02
N SER A 366 -11.44 -17.02 -1.07
CA SER A 366 -10.86 -16.54 -2.32
C SER A 366 -11.46 -15.20 -2.72
N THR A 367 -10.59 -14.21 -2.88
CA THR A 367 -10.90 -12.92 -3.51
C THR A 367 -10.21 -12.77 -4.87
N ALA A 368 -9.80 -13.89 -5.47
CA ALA A 368 -9.00 -13.91 -6.68
C ALA A 368 -9.71 -13.20 -7.85
N GLY A 369 -8.93 -12.46 -8.64
CA GLY A 369 -9.43 -11.73 -9.80
C GLY A 369 -9.96 -12.65 -10.90
N LEU A 370 -10.91 -12.16 -11.69
CA LEU A 370 -11.54 -12.92 -12.76
C LEU A 370 -10.57 -13.18 -13.92
N LEU A 371 -10.72 -14.34 -14.56
CA LEU A 371 -10.19 -14.63 -15.88
C LEU A 371 -11.26 -14.31 -16.93
N VAL A 372 -11.03 -13.28 -17.73
CA VAL A 372 -11.95 -12.78 -18.75
C VAL A 372 -11.41 -13.14 -20.13
N ASP A 373 -12.20 -13.87 -20.92
CA ASP A 373 -11.86 -14.22 -22.30
C ASP A 373 -12.78 -13.51 -23.30
N ASP A 374 -12.30 -12.37 -23.82
CA ASP A 374 -12.99 -11.54 -24.82
C ASP A 374 -12.54 -11.85 -26.27
N ARG A 375 -11.88 -13.00 -26.52
CA ARG A 375 -11.51 -13.41 -27.88
C ARG A 375 -12.75 -13.58 -28.77
N LEU A 376 -12.60 -13.23 -30.05
CA LEU A 376 -13.61 -13.48 -31.08
C LEU A 376 -13.87 -15.00 -31.18
N GLY A 377 -15.02 -15.45 -30.67
CA GLY A 377 -15.40 -16.88 -30.59
C GLY A 377 -15.59 -17.42 -29.16
N SER A 378 -15.23 -16.67 -28.12
CA SER A 378 -15.58 -17.00 -26.74
C SER A 378 -17.07 -16.75 -26.47
N ARG A 379 -17.73 -17.67 -25.77
CA ARG A 379 -19.18 -17.55 -25.42
C ARG A 379 -19.45 -16.44 -24.40
N SER A 380 -18.43 -16.02 -23.65
CA SER A 380 -18.52 -14.98 -22.62
C SER A 380 -17.91 -13.65 -23.07
N ALA A 381 -17.51 -13.54 -24.33
CA ALA A 381 -16.90 -12.33 -24.87
C ALA A 381 -17.84 -11.13 -24.71
N GLY A 382 -17.36 -10.08 -24.04
CA GLY A 382 -18.15 -8.88 -23.82
C GLY A 382 -19.16 -8.95 -22.68
N LEU A 383 -19.31 -10.09 -21.99
CA LEU A 383 -20.36 -10.29 -20.98
C LEU A 383 -19.85 -10.25 -19.54
N GLN A 384 -18.59 -10.63 -19.29
CA GLN A 384 -18.05 -10.71 -17.93
C GLN A 384 -17.53 -9.36 -17.41
N PRO A 385 -17.70 -9.05 -16.11
CA PRO A 385 -17.07 -7.89 -15.48
C PRO A 385 -15.54 -7.94 -15.62
N LEU A 386 -14.92 -6.77 -15.80
CA LEU A 386 -13.46 -6.63 -15.95
C LEU A 386 -12.74 -6.53 -14.59
N GLN A 387 -13.14 -7.35 -13.63
CA GLN A 387 -12.62 -7.36 -12.26
C GLN A 387 -11.43 -8.33 -12.13
N THR A 388 -10.33 -8.01 -12.82
CA THR A 388 -9.15 -8.89 -12.93
C THR A 388 -8.16 -8.75 -11.77
N ARG A 389 -8.32 -7.76 -10.88
CA ARG A 389 -7.44 -7.62 -9.71
C ARG A 389 -7.86 -8.57 -8.58
N GLY A 390 -6.91 -9.04 -7.80
CA GLY A 390 -7.18 -9.71 -6.53
C GLY A 390 -7.76 -8.72 -5.51
N GLY A 391 -8.68 -9.19 -4.66
CA GLY A 391 -9.34 -8.37 -3.64
C GLY A 391 -8.49 -8.16 -2.38
N SER A 392 -9.14 -7.69 -1.31
CA SER A 392 -8.51 -7.47 -0.01
C SER A 392 -9.13 -8.39 1.03
N LEU A 393 -8.32 -9.12 1.77
CA LEU A 393 -8.72 -9.95 2.90
C LEU A 393 -8.00 -9.48 4.17
N SER A 394 -8.77 -9.00 5.16
CA SER A 394 -8.27 -8.53 6.45
C SER A 394 -8.89 -9.33 7.59
N ILE A 395 -8.05 -10.06 8.32
CA ILE A 395 -8.39 -10.76 9.56
C ILE A 395 -7.72 -10.00 10.70
N GLN A 396 -8.52 -9.51 11.65
CA GLN A 396 -8.07 -8.90 12.89
C GLN A 396 -8.68 -9.69 14.03
N ALA A 397 -7.87 -10.36 14.83
CA ALA A 397 -8.36 -11.24 15.88
C ALA A 397 -7.40 -11.22 17.05
N PHE A 398 -7.87 -11.46 18.26
CA PHE A 398 -6.95 -11.74 19.37
C PHE A 398 -6.07 -12.94 19.01
N SER A 399 -6.67 -14.06 18.62
CA SER A 399 -5.97 -15.24 18.09
C SER A 399 -6.51 -15.67 16.73
N ALA A 400 -5.64 -16.20 15.86
CA ALA A 400 -6.05 -16.82 14.61
C ALA A 400 -5.44 -18.21 14.46
N ASP A 401 -6.30 -19.17 14.10
CA ASP A 401 -5.93 -20.55 13.81
C ASP A 401 -6.26 -20.86 12.35
N LEU A 402 -5.21 -20.96 11.53
CA LEU A 402 -5.31 -21.23 10.11
C LEU A 402 -4.80 -22.65 9.86
N ALA A 403 -5.73 -23.61 9.84
CA ALA A 403 -5.41 -25.03 9.80
C ALA A 403 -4.73 -25.45 8.49
N ALA A 404 -3.94 -26.53 8.55
CA ALA A 404 -3.36 -27.14 7.36
C ALA A 404 -4.48 -27.62 6.42
N GLY A 405 -4.34 -27.37 5.11
CA GLY A 405 -5.38 -27.63 4.11
C GLY A 405 -6.26 -26.43 3.79
N GLY A 406 -6.44 -25.50 4.74
CA GLY A 406 -7.14 -24.23 4.50
C GLY A 406 -6.43 -23.38 3.45
N VAL A 407 -7.20 -22.59 2.67
CA VAL A 407 -6.66 -21.75 1.58
C VAL A 407 -7.17 -20.33 1.67
N LEU A 408 -6.24 -19.38 1.68
CA LEU A 408 -6.50 -17.94 1.54
C LEU A 408 -5.92 -17.46 0.21
N ASP A 409 -6.77 -17.01 -0.72
CA ASP A 409 -6.37 -16.67 -2.09
C ASP A 409 -6.78 -15.25 -2.48
N VAL A 410 -5.79 -14.38 -2.65
CA VAL A 410 -5.91 -12.99 -3.14
C VAL A 410 -5.25 -12.82 -4.52
N SER A 411 -5.14 -13.88 -5.32
CA SER A 411 -4.41 -13.85 -6.60
C SER A 411 -5.05 -12.92 -7.64
N GLY A 412 -4.24 -12.38 -8.54
CA GLY A 412 -4.68 -11.60 -9.70
C GLY A 412 -5.20 -12.50 -10.83
N GLY A 413 -6.24 -12.04 -11.51
CA GLY A 413 -6.77 -12.62 -12.73
C GLY A 413 -6.09 -12.07 -14.00
N ALA A 414 -6.77 -12.19 -15.13
CA ALA A 414 -6.30 -11.69 -16.41
C ALA A 414 -7.46 -11.45 -17.38
N VAL A 415 -7.25 -10.57 -18.36
CA VAL A 415 -8.15 -10.39 -19.50
C VAL A 415 -7.40 -10.71 -20.79
N ILE A 416 -8.04 -11.50 -21.66
CA ILE A 416 -7.61 -11.73 -23.03
C ILE A 416 -8.51 -10.89 -23.93
N ASN A 417 -7.92 -9.93 -24.65
CA ASN A 417 -8.69 -9.07 -25.54
C ASN A 417 -9.11 -9.80 -26.84
N ALA A 418 -9.97 -9.15 -27.64
CA ALA A 418 -10.45 -9.68 -28.91
C ALA A 418 -9.34 -10.09 -29.91
N ARG A 419 -8.14 -9.51 -29.79
CA ARG A 419 -6.95 -9.79 -30.63
C ARG A 419 -6.02 -10.85 -30.02
N GLY A 420 -6.37 -11.44 -28.87
CA GLY A 420 -5.56 -12.42 -28.16
C GLY A 420 -4.46 -11.84 -27.26
N GLY A 421 -4.40 -10.52 -27.09
CA GLY A 421 -3.46 -9.88 -26.16
C GLY A 421 -3.89 -10.07 -24.71
N VAL A 422 -2.95 -10.40 -23.83
CA VAL A 422 -3.20 -10.66 -22.40
C VAL A 422 -2.80 -9.45 -21.56
N THR A 423 -3.70 -9.03 -20.67
CA THR A 423 -3.41 -8.06 -19.61
C THR A 423 -3.69 -8.72 -18.27
N HIS A 424 -2.67 -8.85 -17.43
CA HIS A 424 -2.80 -9.41 -16.09
C HIS A 424 -3.31 -8.35 -15.10
N GLY A 425 -4.17 -8.77 -14.17
CA GLY A 425 -4.51 -7.99 -12.99
C GLY A 425 -3.52 -8.24 -11.86
N ASN A 426 -3.31 -7.24 -11.00
CA ASN A 426 -2.41 -7.37 -9.84
C ASN A 426 -2.99 -8.33 -8.79
N GLY A 427 -2.11 -8.93 -8.01
CA GLY A 427 -2.48 -9.61 -6.78
C GLY A 427 -3.05 -8.64 -5.75
N GLY A 428 -3.87 -9.18 -4.86
CA GLY A 428 -4.56 -8.46 -3.81
C GLY A 428 -3.76 -8.36 -2.52
N ASN A 429 -4.46 -7.97 -1.44
CA ASN A 429 -3.87 -7.76 -0.12
C ASN A 429 -4.40 -8.80 0.87
N LEU A 430 -3.49 -9.48 1.57
CA LEU A 430 -3.81 -10.40 2.66
C LEU A 430 -3.20 -9.88 3.96
N SER A 431 -4.04 -9.53 4.93
CA SER A 431 -3.64 -9.05 6.26
C SER A 431 -4.21 -9.95 7.34
N ILE A 432 -3.36 -10.50 8.20
CA ILE A 432 -3.74 -11.31 9.36
C ILE A 432 -3.04 -10.69 10.57
N LEU A 433 -3.78 -9.93 11.37
CA LEU A 433 -3.25 -9.20 12.52
C LEU A 433 -3.77 -9.82 13.80
N THR A 434 -2.86 -10.38 14.61
CA THR A 434 -3.16 -10.96 15.91
C THR A 434 -2.20 -10.48 17.00
N GLY A 435 -2.40 -10.97 18.22
CA GLY A 435 -1.50 -10.73 19.36
C GLY A 435 -2.07 -9.77 20.40
N ASN A 436 -3.04 -8.94 20.04
CA ASN A 436 -3.78 -8.06 20.95
C ASN A 436 -5.26 -7.99 20.59
N ASP A 437 -6.05 -7.48 21.52
CA ASP A 437 -7.48 -7.24 21.28
C ASP A 437 -7.70 -6.08 20.30
N VAL A 438 -8.80 -6.14 19.53
CA VAL A 438 -9.11 -5.17 18.48
C VAL A 438 -9.46 -3.80 19.07
N ASP A 439 -10.23 -3.78 20.17
CA ASP A 439 -10.67 -2.55 20.84
C ASP A 439 -9.72 -2.17 21.97
N GLU A 440 -9.24 -3.17 22.72
CA GLU A 440 -8.32 -3.00 23.85
C GLU A 440 -6.89 -3.41 23.46
N ARG A 441 -6.28 -2.67 22.53
CA ARG A 441 -4.93 -2.93 22.00
C ARG A 441 -3.80 -3.02 23.03
N SER A 442 -4.05 -2.55 24.25
CA SER A 442 -3.11 -2.63 25.39
C SER A 442 -3.12 -3.99 26.08
N ILE A 443 -4.07 -4.87 25.74
CA ILE A 443 -4.16 -6.24 26.24
C ILE A 443 -3.66 -7.19 25.16
N GLY A 444 -2.53 -7.84 25.43
CA GLY A 444 -1.85 -8.76 24.51
C GLY A 444 -2.00 -10.24 24.90
N GLY A 445 -1.33 -11.11 24.15
CA GLY A 445 -1.20 -12.55 24.46
C GLY A 445 -1.84 -13.49 23.44
N GLY A 446 -2.45 -12.94 22.40
CA GLY A 446 -3.05 -13.70 21.32
C GLY A 446 -2.03 -14.49 20.48
N ARG A 447 -2.48 -15.58 19.86
CA ARG A 447 -1.62 -16.51 19.10
C ARG A 447 -1.94 -16.50 17.61
N LEU A 448 -0.92 -16.77 16.79
CA LEU A 448 -1.07 -17.01 15.35
C LEU A 448 -0.52 -18.40 15.00
N ASN A 449 -1.42 -19.29 14.57
CA ASN A 449 -1.07 -20.53 13.89
C ASN A 449 -1.24 -20.34 12.38
N LEU A 450 -0.16 -20.55 11.61
CA LEU A 450 -0.08 -20.25 10.17
C LEU A 450 0.21 -21.53 9.36
N ALA A 451 -0.73 -22.48 9.36
CA ALA A 451 -0.58 -23.74 8.64
C ALA A 451 -1.31 -23.79 7.29
N SER A 452 -2.22 -22.85 7.02
CA SER A 452 -2.94 -22.73 5.75
C SER A 452 -2.06 -22.28 4.57
N THR A 453 -2.52 -22.59 3.35
CA THR A 453 -1.88 -22.13 2.11
C THR A 453 -2.31 -20.70 1.79
N LEU A 454 -1.33 -19.80 1.65
CA LEU A 454 -1.55 -18.40 1.27
C LEU A 454 -1.20 -18.19 -0.20
N ARG A 455 -2.06 -17.52 -0.97
CA ARG A 455 -1.87 -17.26 -2.40
C ARG A 455 -2.16 -15.80 -2.73
N GLY A 456 -1.29 -15.20 -3.54
CA GLY A 456 -1.34 -13.85 -4.06
C GLY A 456 -0.63 -13.78 -5.41
N TYR A 457 -0.73 -14.81 -6.22
CA TYR A 457 -0.04 -14.90 -7.51
C TYR A 457 -0.59 -13.86 -8.49
N SER A 458 0.25 -13.39 -9.41
CA SER A 458 -0.18 -12.48 -10.48
C SER A 458 0.84 -12.49 -11.62
N GLY A 459 0.38 -12.22 -12.84
CA GLY A 459 1.26 -11.89 -13.98
C GLY A 459 1.57 -10.38 -14.09
N GLY A 460 0.96 -9.55 -13.24
CA GLY A 460 1.24 -8.13 -13.07
C GLY A 460 2.18 -7.90 -11.90
N THR A 461 1.68 -7.22 -10.85
CA THR A 461 2.36 -7.13 -9.55
C THR A 461 1.81 -8.22 -8.62
N GLY A 462 2.70 -8.97 -7.94
CA GLY A 462 2.30 -9.95 -6.92
C GLY A 462 1.49 -9.33 -5.78
N GLY A 463 0.86 -10.18 -4.96
CA GLY A 463 0.07 -9.74 -3.81
C GLY A 463 0.94 -9.21 -2.66
N SER A 464 0.28 -8.59 -1.68
CA SER A 464 0.89 -8.21 -0.40
C SER A 464 0.42 -9.10 0.75
N LEU A 465 1.36 -9.46 1.64
CA LEU A 465 1.11 -10.25 2.86
C LEU A 465 1.55 -9.47 4.09
N ALA A 466 0.61 -9.16 4.98
CA ALA A 466 0.86 -8.56 6.28
C ALA A 466 0.47 -9.54 7.40
N LEU A 467 1.40 -9.83 8.29
CA LEU A 467 1.21 -10.70 9.45
C LEU A 467 1.51 -9.92 10.73
N GLY A 468 0.61 -9.96 11.69
CA GLY A 468 0.78 -9.44 13.04
C GLY A 468 0.65 -10.57 14.06
N ALA A 469 1.49 -10.58 15.07
CA ALA A 469 1.44 -11.54 16.18
C ALA A 469 2.09 -10.93 17.44
N ALA A 470 1.96 -11.60 18.58
CA ALA A 470 2.66 -11.20 19.80
C ALA A 470 4.18 -11.12 19.58
N ALA A 471 4.79 -12.17 19.04
CA ALA A 471 6.19 -12.14 18.59
C ALA A 471 6.45 -13.14 17.45
N PHE A 472 7.41 -12.81 16.59
CA PHE A 472 7.87 -13.64 15.48
C PHE A 472 9.31 -14.11 15.68
N GLN A 473 9.57 -15.37 15.34
CA GLN A 473 10.92 -15.89 15.12
C GLN A 473 11.06 -16.37 13.68
N VAL A 474 12.01 -15.83 12.92
CA VAL A 474 12.31 -16.25 11.56
C VAL A 474 13.49 -17.20 11.56
N GLY A 475 13.26 -18.44 11.10
CA GLY A 475 14.25 -19.51 11.11
C GLY A 475 14.62 -20.04 12.50
N GLY A 476 15.55 -20.99 12.52
CA GLY A 476 15.95 -21.71 13.74
C GLY A 476 14.85 -22.60 14.31
N ASN A 477 15.03 -23.06 15.55
CA ASN A 477 14.04 -23.86 16.26
C ASN A 477 13.27 -23.00 17.26
N LEU A 478 11.96 -23.25 17.38
CA LEU A 478 11.12 -22.58 18.36
C LEU A 478 11.34 -23.19 19.74
N THR A 479 11.74 -22.39 20.72
CA THR A 479 11.88 -22.81 22.13
C THR A 479 10.74 -22.30 23.00
N ASP A 480 10.00 -21.30 22.53
CA ASP A 480 8.93 -20.63 23.26
C ASP A 480 7.63 -20.70 22.44
N PRO A 481 6.59 -21.39 22.93
CA PRO A 481 5.31 -21.54 22.23
C PRO A 481 4.50 -20.23 22.13
N ALA A 482 4.90 -19.16 22.83
CA ALA A 482 4.26 -17.85 22.68
C ALA A 482 4.69 -17.10 21.41
N LYS A 483 5.77 -17.56 20.74
CA LYS A 483 6.26 -16.98 19.47
C LYS A 483 5.69 -17.73 18.27
N THR A 484 5.43 -17.02 17.20
CA THR A 484 5.10 -17.61 15.89
C THR A 484 6.38 -17.86 15.11
N LEU A 485 6.65 -19.12 14.77
CA LEU A 485 7.76 -19.51 13.90
C LEU A 485 7.43 -19.19 12.44
N ILE A 486 8.34 -18.53 11.75
CA ILE A 486 8.26 -18.24 10.31
C ILE A 486 9.40 -18.98 9.61
N ASP A 487 9.04 -19.88 8.71
CA ASP A 487 9.98 -20.51 7.79
C ASP A 487 10.46 -19.48 6.75
N PRO A 488 11.77 -19.28 6.55
CA PRO A 488 12.30 -18.40 5.50
C PRO A 488 11.76 -18.67 4.08
N ASN A 489 11.31 -19.89 3.78
CA ASN A 489 10.71 -20.25 2.50
C ASN A 489 9.36 -19.56 2.26
N LEU A 490 8.68 -19.07 3.30
CA LEU A 490 7.43 -18.30 3.18
C LEU A 490 7.60 -17.12 2.21
N PHE A 491 8.77 -16.48 2.23
CA PHE A 491 9.06 -15.30 1.41
C PHE A 491 9.27 -15.59 -0.09
N SER A 492 9.27 -16.87 -0.48
CA SER A 492 9.40 -17.35 -1.87
C SER A 492 8.17 -18.14 -2.35
N GLN A 493 7.10 -18.18 -1.54
CA GLN A 493 5.90 -18.95 -1.80
C GLN A 493 4.67 -18.05 -1.96
N GLY A 494 3.63 -18.58 -2.60
CA GLY A 494 2.33 -17.90 -2.70
C GLY A 494 2.28 -16.75 -3.70
N GLY A 495 3.38 -16.35 -4.32
CA GLY A 495 3.40 -15.30 -5.35
C GLY A 495 3.30 -13.87 -4.83
N PHE A 496 3.45 -13.67 -3.52
CA PHE A 496 3.57 -12.35 -2.90
C PHE A 496 4.91 -11.71 -3.26
N ASN A 497 4.92 -10.39 -3.45
CA ASN A 497 6.14 -9.61 -3.63
C ASN A 497 6.33 -8.52 -2.57
N SER A 498 5.42 -8.43 -1.60
CA SER A 498 5.51 -7.53 -0.46
C SER A 498 5.13 -8.27 0.81
N PHE A 499 6.04 -8.31 1.79
CA PHE A 499 5.83 -8.97 3.08
C PHE A 499 6.03 -7.97 4.22
N SER A 500 5.14 -7.98 5.19
CA SER A 500 5.25 -7.19 6.42
C SER A 500 4.97 -8.09 7.62
N LEU A 501 5.96 -8.27 8.50
CA LEU A 501 5.79 -8.93 9.80
C LEU A 501 5.83 -7.86 10.89
N THR A 502 4.77 -7.77 11.70
CA THR A 502 4.68 -6.81 12.81
C THR A 502 4.52 -7.55 14.13
N GLY A 503 5.58 -7.58 14.94
CA GLY A 503 5.53 -8.10 16.30
C GLY A 503 5.12 -7.04 17.32
N LEU A 504 4.52 -7.44 18.42
CA LEU A 504 4.28 -6.56 19.57
C LEU A 504 5.45 -6.60 20.57
N GLY A 505 6.09 -7.76 20.71
CA GLY A 505 6.97 -8.08 21.84
C GLY A 505 6.21 -8.90 22.88
N ILE A 506 6.94 -9.61 23.73
CA ILE A 506 6.37 -10.34 24.86
C ILE A 506 7.11 -9.89 26.11
N ASP A 507 6.35 -9.50 27.12
CA ASP A 507 6.91 -9.03 28.37
C ASP A 507 7.70 -10.13 29.09
N SER A 508 8.75 -9.73 29.79
CA SER A 508 9.35 -10.51 30.86
C SER A 508 9.22 -9.63 32.10
N PRO A 509 8.52 -10.07 33.16
CA PRO A 509 8.21 -9.22 34.30
C PRO A 509 9.48 -8.52 34.81
N PRO A 510 9.40 -7.26 35.26
CA PRO A 510 10.53 -6.33 35.35
C PRO A 510 11.51 -6.77 36.45
N ASN A 511 11.04 -7.65 37.34
CA ASN A 511 11.75 -8.21 38.47
C ASN A 511 12.42 -9.56 38.15
N SER A 512 12.30 -10.07 36.91
CA SER A 512 12.88 -11.35 36.52
C SER A 512 14.32 -11.26 36.00
N GLY A 513 14.87 -10.05 35.83
CA GLY A 513 16.23 -9.86 35.30
C GLY A 513 16.43 -10.43 33.88
N GLY A 514 15.35 -10.88 33.22
CA GLY A 514 15.35 -11.38 31.86
C GLY A 514 15.29 -10.24 30.86
N ASN A 515 16.05 -10.36 29.76
CA ASN A 515 15.92 -9.43 28.64
C ASN A 515 14.52 -9.61 28.01
N PRO A 516 13.82 -8.52 27.66
CA PRO A 516 12.50 -8.61 27.03
C PRO A 516 12.59 -9.42 25.74
N THR A 517 11.55 -10.22 25.46
CA THR A 517 11.50 -11.01 24.24
C THR A 517 11.19 -10.09 23.06
N PRO A 518 12.05 -10.04 22.03
CA PRO A 518 11.83 -9.16 20.89
C PRO A 518 10.57 -9.55 20.13
N GLY A 519 9.83 -8.54 19.66
CA GLY A 519 8.65 -8.74 18.82
C GLY A 519 8.99 -9.36 17.48
N VAL A 520 10.18 -9.11 16.94
CA VAL A 520 10.71 -9.85 15.78
C VAL A 520 12.15 -10.26 16.01
N ARG A 521 12.43 -11.56 15.90
CA ARG A 521 13.78 -12.13 15.95
C ARG A 521 14.09 -12.87 14.65
N ILE A 522 15.14 -12.45 13.95
CA ILE A 522 15.72 -13.21 12.83
C ILE A 522 16.89 -14.01 13.41
N ALA A 523 16.70 -15.32 13.54
CA ALA A 523 17.61 -16.18 14.26
C ALA A 523 18.95 -16.36 13.53
N ALA A 524 20.02 -16.62 14.29
CA ALA A 524 21.32 -16.97 13.74
C ALA A 524 21.21 -18.14 12.75
N GLY A 525 21.87 -18.01 11.59
CA GLY A 525 21.83 -19.01 10.51
C GLY A 525 20.59 -18.96 9.62
N ALA A 526 19.58 -18.13 9.93
CA ALA A 526 18.45 -17.92 9.03
C ALA A 526 18.93 -17.27 7.72
N THR A 527 18.60 -17.89 6.59
CA THR A 527 18.89 -17.38 5.24
C THR A 527 17.59 -17.07 4.52
N ILE A 528 17.34 -15.79 4.26
CA ILE A 528 16.12 -15.29 3.60
C ILE A 528 16.51 -14.84 2.20
N GLN A 529 16.15 -15.63 1.19
CA GLN A 529 16.39 -15.32 -0.23
C GLN A 529 15.07 -15.38 -1.01
N PRO A 530 14.28 -14.29 -0.98
CA PRO A 530 12.93 -14.30 -1.52
C PRO A 530 12.94 -14.29 -3.06
N VAL A 531 12.12 -15.15 -3.67
CA VAL A 531 11.93 -15.23 -5.12
C VAL A 531 10.45 -15.27 -5.46
N VAL A 532 9.99 -14.29 -6.25
CA VAL A 532 8.57 -14.19 -6.63
C VAL A 532 8.21 -15.24 -7.69
N GLN A 533 7.15 -16.00 -7.41
CA GLN A 533 6.48 -16.84 -8.39
C GLN A 533 5.38 -16.03 -9.09
N SER A 534 5.43 -15.98 -10.42
CA SER A 534 4.45 -15.25 -11.24
C SER A 534 3.40 -16.20 -11.81
N GLN A 535 2.23 -15.65 -12.12
CA GLN A 535 1.14 -16.36 -12.76
C GLN A 535 1.07 -15.99 -14.24
N VAL A 536 1.44 -16.93 -15.11
CA VAL A 536 1.44 -16.73 -16.56
C VAL A 536 0.22 -17.41 -17.16
N LEU A 537 -0.39 -16.77 -18.16
CA LEU A 537 -1.53 -17.37 -18.86
C LEU A 537 -1.02 -18.27 -19.99
N ASP A 538 -1.40 -19.54 -19.95
CA ASP A 538 -1.11 -20.49 -21.01
C ASP A 538 -2.24 -20.50 -22.04
N LEU A 539 -1.89 -20.12 -23.27
CA LEU A 539 -2.80 -19.98 -24.42
C LEU A 539 -2.51 -21.05 -25.47
N ILE A 540 -2.50 -22.33 -25.09
CA ILE A 540 -2.37 -23.42 -26.07
C ILE A 540 -3.58 -23.38 -27.01
N SER A 541 -3.32 -23.31 -28.32
CA SER A 541 -4.34 -23.24 -29.37
C SER A 541 -5.38 -24.36 -29.20
N GLY A 542 -6.66 -23.98 -29.03
CA GLY A 542 -7.79 -24.89 -28.91
C GLY A 542 -8.19 -25.29 -27.48
N LYS A 543 -7.46 -24.86 -26.43
CA LYS A 543 -7.85 -25.07 -25.03
C LYS A 543 -8.35 -23.79 -24.36
N ASN A 544 -9.16 -23.96 -23.32
CA ASN A 544 -9.52 -22.85 -22.43
C ASN A 544 -8.25 -22.27 -21.80
N PRO A 545 -8.18 -20.95 -21.60
CA PRO A 545 -7.01 -20.33 -20.98
C PRO A 545 -6.85 -20.83 -19.54
N VAL A 546 -5.64 -21.22 -19.17
CA VAL A 546 -5.32 -21.71 -17.82
C VAL A 546 -4.11 -20.98 -17.27
N PHE A 547 -4.12 -20.69 -15.98
CA PHE A 547 -2.98 -20.10 -15.30
C PHE A 547 -1.94 -21.16 -14.95
N LYS A 548 -0.68 -20.82 -15.21
CA LYS A 548 0.49 -21.62 -14.81
C LYS A 548 1.38 -20.79 -13.90
N ILE A 549 1.80 -21.38 -12.79
CA ILE A 549 2.77 -20.74 -11.89
C ILE A 549 4.18 -20.99 -12.45
N GLN A 550 4.96 -19.93 -12.58
CA GLN A 550 6.33 -19.99 -13.07
C GLN A 550 7.19 -18.97 -12.35
N THR A 551 8.40 -19.38 -11.99
CA THR A 551 9.47 -18.46 -11.57
C THR A 551 10.12 -17.86 -12.82
N LEU A 552 9.95 -16.56 -13.01
CA LEU A 552 10.59 -15.83 -14.10
C LEU A 552 12.07 -15.56 -13.77
N GLU A 553 12.85 -15.16 -14.77
CA GLU A 553 14.22 -14.70 -14.57
C GLU A 553 14.26 -13.36 -13.82
N GLU A 554 15.36 -13.08 -13.12
CA GLU A 554 15.52 -11.87 -12.30
C GLU A 554 15.25 -10.58 -13.08
N GLY A 555 15.69 -10.48 -14.34
CA GLY A 555 15.49 -9.28 -15.17
C GLY A 555 14.05 -9.03 -15.61
N VAL A 556 13.15 -9.99 -15.43
CA VAL A 556 11.74 -9.87 -15.85
C VAL A 556 10.78 -9.97 -14.65
N ARG A 557 11.19 -10.62 -13.56
CA ARG A 557 10.37 -10.73 -12.35
C ARG A 557 10.42 -9.45 -11.50
N ARG A 558 9.38 -9.26 -10.69
CA ARG A 558 9.33 -8.15 -9.74
C ARG A 558 10.18 -8.48 -8.50
N PRO A 559 10.96 -7.54 -7.97
CA PRO A 559 11.71 -7.75 -6.74
C PRO A 559 10.78 -7.79 -5.52
N VAL A 560 11.27 -8.37 -4.42
CA VAL A 560 10.53 -8.48 -3.16
C VAL A 560 10.85 -7.34 -2.21
N ASN A 561 9.81 -6.87 -1.53
CA ASN A 561 9.91 -5.93 -0.41
C ASN A 561 9.64 -6.67 0.91
N LEU A 562 10.57 -6.59 1.86
CA LEU A 562 10.47 -7.18 3.19
C LEU A 562 10.42 -6.08 4.24
N THR A 563 9.44 -6.13 5.13
CA THR A 563 9.34 -5.27 6.31
C THR A 563 9.25 -6.14 7.56
N PHE A 564 10.15 -5.90 8.52
CA PHE A 564 10.11 -6.48 9.85
C PHE A 564 9.95 -5.33 10.84
N ALA A 565 8.78 -5.28 11.48
CA ALA A 565 8.38 -4.22 12.35
C ALA A 565 8.08 -4.72 13.77
N SER A 566 8.28 -3.86 14.77
CA SER A 566 7.92 -4.16 16.15
C SER A 566 7.42 -2.91 16.88
N THR A 567 6.13 -2.87 17.19
CA THR A 567 5.47 -1.64 17.69
C THR A 567 5.49 -1.49 19.20
N GLY A 568 5.72 -2.58 19.94
CA GLY A 568 5.52 -2.57 21.39
C GLY A 568 4.05 -2.59 21.77
N GLN A 569 3.79 -2.50 23.07
CA GLN A 569 2.47 -2.33 23.65
C GLN A 569 2.50 -1.23 24.71
N SER A 570 1.55 -0.29 24.64
CA SER A 570 1.41 0.78 25.63
C SER A 570 0.62 0.32 26.84
N ALA A 571 0.94 0.85 28.02
CA ALA A 571 0.13 0.66 29.20
C ALA A 571 -1.13 1.55 29.16
N ALA A 572 -2.32 0.94 29.22
CA ALA A 572 -3.59 1.67 29.41
C ALA A 572 -4.21 1.44 30.80
N PHE A 573 -3.79 0.39 31.51
CA PHE A 573 -4.35 -0.03 32.78
C PHE A 573 -3.37 0.21 33.94
N ASN A 574 -3.90 0.41 35.16
CA ASN A 574 -3.14 0.71 36.37
C ASN A 574 -2.09 -0.40 36.65
N GLY A 575 -0.84 -0.14 36.32
CA GLY A 575 0.28 -1.04 36.63
C GLY A 575 0.60 -2.12 35.58
N GLN A 576 0.22 -1.96 34.30
CA GLN A 576 0.85 -2.76 33.24
C GLN A 576 2.15 -2.14 32.73
N GLU A 577 3.13 -3.00 32.49
CA GLU A 577 4.42 -2.64 31.92
C GLU A 577 4.33 -2.42 30.42
N PHE A 578 5.08 -1.42 29.96
CA PHE A 578 5.24 -1.19 28.54
C PHE A 578 6.01 -2.36 27.94
N VAL A 579 5.40 -3.08 27.00
CA VAL A 579 6.15 -4.06 26.21
C VAL A 579 6.97 -3.31 25.18
N ARG A 580 8.29 -3.46 25.25
CA ARG A 580 9.21 -2.83 24.29
C ARG A 580 9.19 -3.60 22.97
N GLY A 581 8.82 -2.91 21.90
CA GLY A 581 8.81 -3.46 20.54
C GLY A 581 10.22 -3.57 19.94
N ASP A 582 10.94 -4.66 20.22
CA ASP A 582 12.29 -4.85 19.68
C ASP A 582 12.29 -5.64 18.36
N VAL A 583 13.15 -5.25 17.42
CA VAL A 583 13.54 -6.02 16.24
C VAL A 583 15.01 -6.43 16.40
N LEU A 584 15.30 -7.74 16.37
CA LEU A 584 16.64 -8.30 16.52
C LEU A 584 17.00 -9.17 15.32
N MET A 585 18.04 -8.80 14.58
CA MET A 585 18.70 -9.66 13.60
C MET A 585 20.01 -10.17 14.16
N GLU A 586 20.10 -11.47 14.41
CA GLU A 586 21.26 -12.08 15.05
C GLU A 586 22.46 -12.25 14.10
N ASN A 587 23.64 -12.45 14.70
CA ASN A 587 24.86 -12.72 13.96
C ASN A 587 24.71 -14.04 13.17
N GLY A 588 25.21 -14.06 11.94
CA GLY A 588 25.06 -15.19 11.02
C GLY A 588 23.70 -15.29 10.31
N ALA A 589 22.74 -14.42 10.61
CA ALA A 589 21.54 -14.27 9.78
C ALA A 589 21.87 -13.54 8.46
N SER A 590 21.20 -13.89 7.37
CA SER A 590 21.39 -13.29 6.05
C SER A 590 20.08 -13.04 5.33
N ILE A 591 19.92 -11.84 4.76
CA ILE A 591 18.84 -11.47 3.85
C ILE A 591 19.47 -11.10 2.50
N ILE A 592 19.07 -11.77 1.42
CA ILE A 592 19.58 -11.52 0.06
C ILE A 592 18.40 -11.38 -0.89
N THR A 593 18.12 -10.17 -1.35
CA THR A 593 17.03 -9.92 -2.32
C THR A 593 17.53 -9.88 -3.75
N ASP A 594 16.62 -10.01 -4.71
CA ASP A 594 16.88 -9.63 -6.11
C ASP A 594 17.22 -8.13 -6.24
N ALA A 595 17.81 -7.75 -7.38
CA ALA A 595 18.11 -6.35 -7.64
C ALA A 595 16.87 -5.46 -7.50
N LYS A 596 17.05 -4.26 -6.94
CA LYS A 596 15.99 -3.27 -6.64
C LYS A 596 14.99 -3.71 -5.57
N GLY A 597 15.25 -4.81 -4.84
CA GLY A 597 14.48 -5.21 -3.66
C GLY A 597 14.62 -4.23 -2.49
N SER A 598 13.75 -4.37 -1.50
CA SER A 598 13.75 -3.51 -0.31
C SER A 598 13.70 -4.32 0.97
N VAL A 599 14.48 -3.92 1.97
CA VAL A 599 14.45 -4.49 3.32
C VAL A 599 14.32 -3.37 4.34
N THR A 600 13.27 -3.42 5.16
CA THR A 600 12.99 -2.45 6.21
C THR A 600 12.96 -3.15 7.57
N LEU A 601 13.78 -2.68 8.51
CA LEU A 601 13.74 -3.07 9.93
C LEU A 601 13.29 -1.87 10.76
N ARG A 602 12.18 -2.02 11.49
CA ARG A 602 11.53 -0.89 12.18
C ARG A 602 10.94 -1.30 13.54
N GLY A 603 11.66 -1.06 14.62
CA GLY A 603 11.16 -1.31 15.98
C GLY A 603 11.06 -0.06 16.83
N VAL A 604 10.49 -0.16 18.03
CA VAL A 604 10.81 0.77 19.13
C VAL A 604 12.32 0.78 19.34
N THR A 605 12.94 -0.41 19.34
CA THR A 605 14.39 -0.55 19.18
C THR A 605 14.74 -1.56 18.08
N THR A 606 15.92 -1.41 17.47
CA THR A 606 16.37 -2.28 16.38
C THR A 606 17.85 -2.60 16.51
N THR A 607 18.19 -3.88 16.54
CA THR A 607 19.57 -4.38 16.62
C THR A 607 19.86 -5.23 15.40
N VAL A 608 20.93 -4.90 14.67
CA VAL A 608 21.39 -5.63 13.49
C VAL A 608 22.80 -6.14 13.70
N LEU A 609 22.95 -7.47 13.74
CA LEU A 609 24.24 -8.16 13.84
C LEU A 609 24.54 -9.00 12.59
N GLY A 610 23.54 -9.28 11.75
CA GLY A 610 23.66 -10.10 10.55
C GLY A 610 23.98 -9.32 9.27
N SER A 611 23.70 -9.93 8.12
CA SER A 611 23.96 -9.36 6.79
C SER A 611 22.69 -9.13 5.98
N ILE A 612 22.60 -7.98 5.31
CA ILE A 612 21.49 -7.61 4.42
C ILE A 612 22.08 -7.16 3.09
N THR A 613 21.68 -7.83 2.00
CA THR A 613 22.13 -7.53 0.64
C THR A 613 20.92 -7.27 -0.27
N THR A 614 20.80 -6.04 -0.76
CA THR A 614 19.73 -5.59 -1.66
C THR A 614 20.34 -4.86 -2.87
N PRO A 615 20.82 -5.57 -3.91
CA PRO A 615 21.62 -4.95 -4.95
C PRO A 615 20.88 -3.83 -5.68
N GLY A 616 21.41 -2.60 -5.66
CA GLY A 616 20.73 -1.42 -6.21
C GLY A 616 19.34 -1.11 -5.62
N GLY A 617 19.02 -1.72 -4.48
CA GLY A 617 17.75 -1.64 -3.77
C GLY A 617 17.80 -0.70 -2.57
N ASN A 618 16.91 -0.92 -1.60
CA ASN A 618 16.82 -0.08 -0.40
C ASN A 618 16.96 -0.90 0.89
N ILE A 619 17.81 -0.43 1.81
CA ILE A 619 17.91 -0.91 3.19
C ILE A 619 17.51 0.24 4.10
N SER A 620 16.45 0.07 4.89
CA SER A 620 16.00 1.07 5.86
C SER A 620 15.99 0.46 7.26
N ILE A 621 16.76 1.05 8.17
CA ILE A 621 16.79 0.69 9.59
C ILE A 621 16.33 1.91 10.35
N SER A 622 15.20 1.80 11.03
CA SER A 622 14.58 2.95 11.69
C SER A 622 13.99 2.58 13.03
N THR A 623 13.79 3.59 13.87
CA THR A 623 13.02 3.48 15.10
C THR A 623 11.66 4.15 14.97
N ASP A 624 10.65 3.56 15.61
CA ASP A 624 9.38 4.20 15.93
C ASP A 624 9.49 4.92 17.28
N SER A 625 10.09 6.11 17.27
CA SER A 625 10.27 6.91 18.48
C SER A 625 9.05 7.77 18.77
N VAL A 626 8.52 7.74 20.02
CA VAL A 626 8.66 8.84 21.01
C VAL A 626 7.93 8.60 22.35
N GLY A 627 7.03 7.62 22.49
CA GLY A 627 6.26 7.41 23.73
C GLY A 627 6.92 6.56 24.83
N PHE A 628 7.59 5.46 24.46
CA PHE A 628 8.08 4.45 25.42
C PHE A 628 9.08 5.02 26.44
N PHE A 629 10.05 5.80 25.97
CA PHE A 629 11.07 6.41 26.84
C PHE A 629 10.65 7.78 27.40
N ALA A 630 9.50 8.34 27.01
CA ALA A 630 9.07 9.66 27.46
C ALA A 630 8.65 9.71 28.94
N ALA A 631 8.21 8.57 29.51
CA ALA A 631 7.82 8.46 30.92
C ALA A 631 9.00 8.42 31.91
N ILE A 632 10.24 8.37 31.41
CA ILE A 632 11.45 8.28 32.22
C ILE A 632 12.27 9.57 31.98
N PRO A 633 12.38 10.48 32.97
CA PRO A 633 13.00 11.81 32.80
C PRO A 633 14.43 11.82 32.23
N GLU A 634 15.19 10.73 32.41
CA GLU A 634 16.56 10.55 31.93
C GLU A 634 16.67 9.71 30.63
N ALA A 635 15.56 9.21 30.07
CA ALA A 635 15.61 8.13 29.06
C ALA A 635 15.76 8.56 27.60
N ARG A 636 15.81 9.85 27.29
CA ARG A 636 15.93 10.32 25.90
C ARG A 636 17.33 10.08 25.31
N THR A 637 18.38 9.87 26.11
CA THR A 637 19.73 9.45 25.64
C THR A 637 19.93 7.93 25.62
N ARG A 638 18.87 7.14 25.44
CA ARG A 638 18.98 5.67 25.31
C ARG A 638 19.14 5.25 23.85
N THR A 639 19.91 4.19 23.64
CA THR A 639 20.17 3.61 22.32
C THR A 639 18.91 2.97 21.76
N THR A 640 18.49 3.37 20.56
CA THR A 640 17.34 2.77 19.88
C THR A 640 17.75 1.96 18.67
N VAL A 641 18.90 2.24 18.06
CA VAL A 641 19.42 1.49 16.91
C VAL A 641 20.86 1.07 17.15
N ILE A 642 21.14 -0.22 16.98
CA ILE A 642 22.49 -0.80 17.06
C ILE A 642 22.84 -1.48 15.75
N LEU A 643 23.97 -1.10 15.17
CA LEU A 643 24.67 -1.87 14.15
C LEU A 643 25.91 -2.49 14.80
N GLY A 644 25.86 -3.79 15.04
CA GLY A 644 26.97 -4.50 15.70
C GLY A 644 28.17 -4.65 14.77
N SER A 645 29.32 -4.99 15.34
CA SER A 645 30.60 -5.16 14.62
C SER A 645 30.55 -6.19 13.47
N SER A 646 29.64 -7.17 13.53
CA SER A 646 29.41 -8.16 12.47
C SER A 646 28.41 -7.70 11.39
N ALA A 647 27.74 -6.56 11.56
CA ALA A 647 26.72 -6.08 10.65
C ALA A 647 27.31 -5.79 9.26
N ARG A 648 26.64 -6.28 8.21
CA ARG A 648 27.01 -6.02 6.80
C ARG A 648 25.77 -5.59 6.02
N LEU A 649 25.69 -4.33 5.65
CA LEU A 649 24.60 -3.77 4.86
C LEU A 649 25.13 -3.44 3.47
N SER A 650 24.62 -4.11 2.44
CA SER A 650 25.10 -3.94 1.06
C SER A 650 23.94 -3.65 0.11
N ALA A 651 23.99 -2.49 -0.53
CA ALA A 651 23.13 -2.13 -1.65
C ALA A 651 23.93 -1.94 -2.94
N VAL A 652 25.06 -2.64 -3.07
CA VAL A 652 25.97 -2.55 -4.23
C VAL A 652 25.24 -2.81 -5.54
N GLY A 653 25.58 -2.06 -6.59
CA GLY A 653 25.00 -2.21 -7.93
C GLY A 653 25.17 -3.64 -8.48
N LYS A 654 24.26 -4.05 -9.36
CA LYS A 654 24.29 -5.37 -10.01
C LYS A 654 23.92 -5.28 -11.48
N THR A 655 24.57 -6.08 -12.31
CA THR A 655 24.15 -6.27 -13.70
C THR A 655 23.06 -7.34 -13.76
N VAL A 656 21.89 -6.97 -14.26
CA VAL A 656 20.72 -7.85 -14.39
C VAL A 656 20.42 -8.04 -15.86
N LEU A 657 20.60 -9.27 -16.34
CA LEU A 657 20.35 -9.63 -17.73
C LEU A 657 18.91 -10.12 -17.92
N THR A 658 18.37 -9.90 -19.11
CA THR A 658 17.10 -10.49 -19.56
C THR A 658 17.36 -11.50 -20.66
N ALA A 659 16.69 -12.65 -20.63
CA ALA A 659 16.77 -13.62 -21.71
C ALA A 659 16.55 -12.97 -23.08
N SER A 660 17.38 -13.37 -24.04
CA SER A 660 17.24 -12.99 -25.44
C SER A 660 17.26 -14.23 -26.33
N PRO A 661 16.27 -14.41 -27.23
CA PRO A 661 16.30 -15.47 -28.24
C PRO A 661 17.52 -15.41 -29.17
N PHE A 662 18.15 -14.23 -29.27
CA PHE A 662 19.31 -13.98 -30.14
C PHE A 662 20.65 -14.09 -29.42
N GLY A 663 20.66 -14.48 -28.13
CA GLY A 663 21.88 -14.61 -27.33
C GLY A 663 22.60 -13.28 -27.03
N ILE A 664 21.94 -12.13 -27.26
CA ILE A 664 22.49 -10.81 -26.93
C ILE A 664 22.39 -10.52 -25.43
N ARG A 665 23.41 -9.85 -24.87
CA ARG A 665 23.41 -9.35 -23.49
C ARG A 665 22.58 -8.08 -23.40
N GLN A 666 21.28 -8.25 -23.23
CA GLN A 666 20.36 -7.16 -22.94
C GLN A 666 19.97 -7.20 -21.46
N GLY A 667 19.61 -6.04 -20.91
CA GLY A 667 19.29 -5.90 -19.50
C GLY A 667 19.65 -4.52 -18.98
N GLU A 668 20.01 -4.46 -17.70
CA GLU A 668 20.29 -3.21 -16.99
C GLU A 668 21.51 -3.37 -16.08
N VAL A 669 22.38 -2.36 -16.06
CA VAL A 669 23.44 -2.22 -15.05
C VAL A 669 22.89 -1.31 -13.95
N VAL A 670 22.41 -1.90 -12.88
CA VAL A 670 21.77 -1.17 -11.78
C VAL A 670 22.84 -0.43 -10.97
N LYS A 671 22.59 0.84 -10.65
CA LYS A 671 23.45 1.66 -9.78
C LYS A 671 23.41 1.19 -8.31
N GLY A 672 24.32 1.70 -7.50
CA GLY A 672 24.27 1.52 -6.05
C GLY A 672 22.93 2.02 -5.48
N GLY A 673 22.42 1.30 -4.49
CA GLY A 673 21.13 1.54 -3.85
C GLY A 673 21.21 2.51 -2.66
N ASN A 674 20.22 2.46 -1.79
CA ASN A 674 20.13 3.36 -0.63
C ASN A 674 20.22 2.59 0.69
N ILE A 675 21.04 3.07 1.61
CA ILE A 675 21.06 2.63 3.01
C ILE A 675 20.69 3.82 3.89
N SER A 676 19.58 3.70 4.61
CA SER A 676 19.13 4.72 5.56
C SER A 676 19.05 4.14 6.97
N VAL A 677 19.68 4.83 7.92
CA VAL A 677 19.67 4.44 9.33
C VAL A 677 19.22 5.64 10.16
N SER A 678 18.14 5.48 10.92
CA SER A 678 17.50 6.56 11.68
C SER A 678 17.17 6.12 13.11
N GLY A 679 17.66 6.86 14.10
CA GLY A 679 17.41 6.63 15.52
C GLY A 679 18.57 7.09 16.40
N ASN A 680 18.47 6.87 17.71
CA ASN A 680 19.60 7.04 18.62
C ASN A 680 20.61 5.92 18.34
N LEU A 681 21.55 6.23 17.44
CA LEU A 681 22.34 5.25 16.70
C LEU A 681 23.69 4.97 17.37
N VAL A 682 24.00 3.69 17.54
CA VAL A 682 25.35 3.17 17.77
C VAL A 682 25.73 2.26 16.61
N ALA A 683 26.72 2.66 15.83
CA ALA A 683 27.31 1.82 14.80
C ALA A 683 28.74 1.45 15.19
N GLU A 684 28.92 0.19 15.58
CA GLU A 684 30.18 -0.34 16.12
C GLU A 684 31.27 -0.42 15.05
N ARG A 685 32.52 -0.38 15.52
CA ARG A 685 33.68 -0.68 14.69
C ARG A 685 33.56 -2.09 14.12
N GLY A 686 33.72 -2.21 12.81
CA GLY A 686 33.59 -3.47 12.07
C GLY A 686 32.28 -3.58 11.30
N ALA A 687 31.24 -2.81 11.65
CA ALA A 687 30.05 -2.69 10.81
C ALA A 687 30.42 -2.10 9.44
N VAL A 688 29.88 -2.65 8.36
CA VAL A 688 30.15 -2.19 6.98
C VAL A 688 28.85 -1.83 6.28
N LEU A 689 28.80 -0.63 5.70
CA LEU A 689 27.73 -0.16 4.84
C LEU A 689 28.31 0.11 3.44
N ASP A 690 27.84 -0.61 2.43
CA ASP A 690 28.35 -0.53 1.07
C ASP A 690 27.24 -0.23 0.05
N VAL A 691 27.38 0.89 -0.65
CA VAL A 691 26.48 1.34 -1.72
C VAL A 691 27.23 1.53 -3.04
N SER A 692 28.33 0.82 -3.25
CA SER A 692 29.15 0.98 -4.46
C SER A 692 28.37 0.71 -5.75
N GLY A 693 28.72 1.42 -6.82
CA GLY A 693 28.26 1.12 -8.17
C GLY A 693 28.85 -0.18 -8.70
N THR A 694 28.50 -0.54 -9.93
CA THR A 694 28.99 -1.75 -10.59
C THR A 694 29.35 -1.50 -12.05
N GLN A 695 29.91 -2.51 -12.69
CA GLN A 695 30.19 -2.50 -14.11
C GLN A 695 29.56 -3.72 -14.78
N GLY A 696 28.98 -3.52 -15.95
CA GLY A 696 28.39 -4.58 -16.77
C GLY A 696 28.68 -4.38 -18.24
N ILE A 697 28.57 -5.45 -19.02
CA ILE A 697 28.69 -5.40 -20.48
C ILE A 697 27.31 -5.68 -21.08
N LEU A 698 26.76 -4.71 -21.81
CA LEU A 698 25.51 -4.85 -22.56
C LEU A 698 25.78 -4.70 -24.06
N ASP A 699 25.04 -5.46 -24.86
CA ASP A 699 25.09 -5.39 -26.31
C ASP A 699 24.11 -4.30 -26.78
N LEU A 700 24.63 -3.16 -27.22
CA LEU A 700 23.84 -2.01 -27.66
C LEU A 700 23.87 -1.83 -29.18
N ASN A 701 22.79 -1.28 -29.74
CA ASN A 701 22.76 -0.85 -31.13
C ASN A 701 23.64 0.41 -31.30
N PRO A 702 24.53 0.47 -32.32
CA PRO A 702 25.41 1.61 -32.59
C PRO A 702 24.68 2.97 -32.66
N SER A 703 23.40 2.97 -32.98
CA SER A 703 22.52 4.15 -33.06
C SER A 703 22.30 4.86 -31.70
N PHE A 704 22.50 4.17 -30.57
CA PHE A 704 22.37 4.75 -29.22
C PHE A 704 23.62 5.49 -28.74
N LYS A 705 24.80 5.19 -29.31
CA LYS A 705 25.93 6.13 -29.25
C LYS A 705 25.63 7.16 -30.32
N GLY A 706 25.63 8.46 -30.00
CA GLY A 706 25.35 9.56 -30.95
C GLY A 706 26.34 9.71 -32.14
N ILE A 707 26.81 8.60 -32.70
CA ILE A 707 27.56 8.50 -33.95
C ILE A 707 26.56 8.74 -35.08
N LYS A 708 26.62 9.94 -35.65
CA LYS A 708 25.82 10.43 -36.79
C LYS A 708 26.10 9.66 -38.10
N ASN A 709 25.85 8.36 -38.12
CA ASN A 709 25.80 7.56 -39.35
C ASN A 709 24.55 6.69 -39.33
N ALA A 710 23.38 7.35 -39.27
CA ALA A 710 22.12 6.75 -39.72
C ALA A 710 22.18 6.60 -41.25
N GLY A 711 22.98 5.64 -41.72
CA GLY A 711 22.89 5.13 -43.06
C GLY A 711 21.54 4.43 -43.24
N LYS A 712 20.94 4.56 -44.42
CA LYS A 712 19.66 3.97 -44.86
C LYS A 712 19.41 2.58 -44.25
N PRO A 713 18.13 2.23 -43.94
CA PRO A 713 17.77 0.92 -43.39
C PRO A 713 18.37 -0.19 -44.27
N LYS A 714 19.31 -0.96 -43.70
CA LYS A 714 19.94 -2.09 -44.39
C LYS A 714 19.07 -3.33 -44.19
N LEU A 715 18.94 -4.14 -45.23
CA LEU A 715 18.30 -5.47 -45.20
C LEU A 715 19.04 -6.48 -44.29
N THR A 716 20.26 -6.16 -43.87
CA THR A 716 21.02 -6.88 -42.84
C THR A 716 20.89 -6.09 -41.54
N GLY A 717 20.19 -6.62 -40.54
CA GLY A 717 19.90 -5.92 -39.28
C GLY A 717 21.13 -5.31 -38.58
N ASP A 718 20.89 -4.34 -37.70
CA ASP A 718 21.94 -3.60 -37.00
C ASP A 718 22.84 -4.55 -36.18
N LYS A 719 24.17 -4.41 -36.33
CA LYS A 719 25.14 -5.17 -35.53
C LYS A 719 25.16 -4.63 -34.10
N PHE A 720 24.72 -5.43 -33.15
CA PHE A 720 24.93 -5.17 -31.72
C PHE A 720 26.42 -5.26 -31.38
N VAL A 721 26.91 -4.37 -30.52
CA VAL A 721 28.32 -4.34 -30.09
C VAL A 721 28.38 -4.34 -28.56
N PRO A 722 29.29 -5.12 -27.93
CA PRO A 722 29.55 -5.03 -26.50
C PRO A 722 29.93 -3.62 -26.08
N VAL A 723 29.23 -3.08 -25.10
CA VAL A 723 29.55 -1.81 -24.45
C VAL A 723 29.64 -2.05 -22.95
N THR A 724 30.79 -1.70 -22.38
CA THR A 724 30.95 -1.64 -20.94
C THR A 724 30.25 -0.41 -20.40
N ILE A 725 29.33 -0.60 -19.46
CA ILE A 725 28.56 0.44 -18.79
C ILE A 725 28.94 0.38 -17.31
N ALA A 726 29.42 1.50 -16.78
CA ALA A 726 29.60 1.70 -15.35
C ALA A 726 28.36 2.37 -14.77
N SER A 727 27.98 2.00 -13.55
CA SER A 727 26.89 2.63 -12.80
C SER A 727 27.43 3.41 -11.60
N ASP A 728 26.68 4.44 -11.22
CA ASP A 728 27.04 5.31 -10.10
C ASP A 728 26.95 4.58 -8.75
N GLY A 729 27.66 5.10 -7.76
CA GLY A 729 27.43 4.77 -6.36
C GLY A 729 26.06 5.24 -5.88
N GLY A 730 25.60 4.61 -4.80
CA GLY A 730 24.33 4.86 -4.15
C GLY A 730 24.43 5.89 -3.02
N ASN A 731 23.49 5.84 -2.09
CA ASN A 731 23.38 6.81 -0.99
C ASN A 731 23.39 6.14 0.40
N ILE A 732 24.17 6.70 1.32
CA ILE A 732 24.12 6.37 2.75
C ILE A 732 23.62 7.58 3.53
N SER A 733 22.53 7.43 4.27
CA SER A 733 22.02 8.45 5.18
C SER A 733 21.99 7.96 6.62
N LEU A 734 22.69 8.65 7.51
CA LEU A 734 22.70 8.40 8.95
C LEU A 734 22.04 9.57 9.68
N PHE A 735 20.94 9.30 10.35
CA PHE A 735 20.18 10.28 11.13
C PHE A 735 20.17 9.90 12.62
N GLY A 736 20.88 10.68 13.43
CA GLY A 736 20.83 10.62 14.88
C GLY A 736 19.53 11.21 15.37
N GLY A 737 18.61 10.33 15.81
CA GLY A 737 17.20 10.56 16.13
C GLY A 737 16.89 11.84 16.90
N ASP A 738 16.42 11.71 18.13
CA ASP A 738 16.15 12.88 18.98
C ASP A 738 17.29 13.18 19.96
N ALA A 739 18.27 12.28 20.09
CA ALA A 739 19.35 12.46 21.05
C ALA A 739 20.77 12.37 20.48
N PHE A 740 21.17 11.29 19.81
CA PHE A 740 22.57 11.11 19.42
C PHE A 740 22.78 10.20 18.20
N LEU A 741 24.00 10.27 17.66
CA LEU A 741 24.55 9.38 16.64
C LEU A 741 26.01 9.14 16.97
N TYR A 742 26.41 7.88 17.14
CA TYR A 742 27.80 7.47 17.29
C TYR A 742 28.13 6.43 16.21
N SER A 743 29.15 6.68 15.40
CA SER A 743 29.50 5.76 14.31
C SER A 743 31.01 5.63 14.11
N ASP A 744 31.50 4.40 14.31
CA ASP A 744 32.84 3.93 13.93
C ASP A 744 32.75 2.92 12.76
N ALA A 745 31.65 2.94 12.00
CA ALA A 745 31.40 2.02 10.89
C ALA A 745 32.26 2.34 9.65
N THR A 746 32.55 1.31 8.86
CA THR A 746 33.19 1.46 7.54
C THR A 746 32.14 1.76 6.48
N LEU A 747 32.28 2.86 5.76
CA LEU A 747 31.34 3.30 4.74
C LEU A 747 32.00 3.21 3.36
N ILE A 748 31.31 2.61 2.39
CA ILE A 748 31.83 2.37 1.05
C ILE A 748 30.77 2.81 0.03
N GLY A 749 31.19 3.55 -0.99
CA GLY A 749 30.33 4.05 -2.05
C GLY A 749 31.14 4.34 -3.30
N ARG A 750 31.89 3.36 -3.81
CA ARG A 750 32.77 3.55 -4.98
C ARG A 750 31.94 3.70 -6.25
N ALA A 751 32.46 4.45 -7.22
CA ALA A 751 31.93 4.42 -8.58
C ALA A 751 32.11 3.03 -9.21
N GLY A 752 31.21 2.60 -10.08
CA GLY A 752 31.32 1.33 -10.79
C GLY A 752 32.44 1.28 -11.85
N GLY A 753 33.00 2.43 -12.21
CA GLY A 753 34.10 2.58 -13.15
C GLY A 753 34.38 4.07 -13.43
N ASP A 754 35.39 4.36 -14.24
CA ASP A 754 35.91 5.73 -14.44
C ASP A 754 34.89 6.72 -15.03
N SER A 755 33.84 6.23 -15.70
CA SER A 755 32.77 7.05 -16.27
C SER A 755 31.59 7.28 -15.34
N ALA A 756 31.63 6.75 -14.12
CA ALA A 756 30.57 6.83 -13.13
C ALA A 756 30.98 7.68 -11.93
N ILE A 757 30.00 8.15 -11.18
CA ILE A 757 30.19 9.00 -10.01
C ILE A 757 30.17 8.12 -8.75
N GLY A 758 30.98 8.47 -7.75
CA GLY A 758 30.93 7.85 -6.42
C GLY A 758 29.62 8.12 -5.70
N GLY A 759 29.42 7.45 -4.57
CA GLY A 759 28.20 7.56 -3.78
C GLY A 759 28.04 8.89 -3.05
N THR A 760 26.87 9.08 -2.48
CA THR A 760 26.53 10.21 -1.60
C THR A 760 26.44 9.75 -0.16
N ILE A 761 26.95 10.56 0.77
CA ILE A 761 26.76 10.36 2.20
C ILE A 761 26.14 11.59 2.85
N THR A 762 25.08 11.38 3.63
CA THR A 762 24.40 12.41 4.41
C THR A 762 24.41 12.05 5.89
N ILE A 763 24.91 12.94 6.72
CA ILE A 763 24.96 12.78 8.17
C ILE A 763 24.21 13.94 8.80
N GLN A 764 23.29 13.59 9.70
CA GLN A 764 22.53 14.56 10.46
C GLN A 764 22.33 14.03 11.87
N ALA A 765 22.45 14.91 12.85
CA ALA A 765 22.16 14.59 14.23
C ALA A 765 21.43 15.75 14.91
N ARG A 766 20.61 15.41 15.88
CA ARG A 766 20.07 16.37 16.85
C ARG A 766 20.93 16.36 18.11
N ARG A 767 20.69 17.35 18.98
CA ARG A 767 21.26 17.41 20.32
C ARG A 767 20.16 17.15 21.33
N PHE A 768 20.35 16.17 22.19
CA PHE A 768 19.51 15.96 23.34
C PHE A 768 19.60 17.14 24.30
N ARG A 769 18.44 17.61 24.77
CA ARG A 769 18.34 18.62 25.82
C ARG A 769 17.36 18.15 26.89
N PRO A 770 17.73 18.18 28.18
CA PRO A 770 16.77 18.06 29.27
C PRO A 770 15.75 19.19 29.22
N ASP A 771 14.53 18.92 29.69
CA ASP A 771 13.50 19.94 29.79
C ASP A 771 13.99 21.14 30.63
N ASN A 772 13.58 22.36 30.26
CA ASN A 772 13.98 23.63 30.88
C ASN A 772 15.47 24.05 30.74
N THR A 773 16.24 23.47 29.82
CA THR A 773 17.57 24.00 29.47
C THR A 773 17.47 25.08 28.39
N ALA A 774 18.10 26.24 28.63
CA ALA A 774 18.15 27.33 27.66
C ALA A 774 18.87 26.87 26.37
N SER A 775 18.23 27.10 25.22
CA SER A 775 18.75 26.73 23.91
C SER A 775 19.17 27.99 23.16
N ASN A 776 20.30 27.94 22.45
CA ASN A 776 20.61 28.88 21.38
C ASN A 776 20.69 28.18 20.02
N THR A 777 20.45 28.93 18.95
CA THR A 777 20.49 28.44 17.57
C THR A 777 21.91 28.11 17.09
N ALA A 778 22.95 28.47 17.85
CA ALA A 778 24.35 28.27 17.52
C ALA A 778 24.97 27.02 18.17
N GLU A 779 24.20 26.25 18.95
CA GLU A 779 24.72 25.06 19.63
C GLU A 779 25.14 23.97 18.65
N VAL A 780 26.29 23.36 18.92
CA VAL A 780 26.80 22.20 18.20
C VAL A 780 25.88 21.00 18.44
N ASN A 781 25.45 20.37 17.35
CA ASN A 781 24.73 19.10 17.37
C ASN A 781 25.49 17.96 16.67
N LEU A 782 26.57 18.27 15.93
CA LEU A 782 27.43 17.28 15.28
C LEU A 782 28.91 17.61 15.51
N VAL A 783 29.63 16.70 16.16
CA VAL A 783 31.08 16.72 16.34
C VAL A 783 31.71 15.74 15.34
N VAL A 784 32.69 16.22 14.61
CA VAL A 784 33.39 15.47 13.57
C VAL A 784 34.87 15.42 13.90
N SER A 785 35.43 14.22 13.90
CA SER A 785 36.86 13.99 14.15
C SER A 785 37.47 13.10 13.07
N GLN A 786 38.80 13.00 13.08
CA GLN A 786 39.57 12.10 12.23
C GLN A 786 40.68 11.45 13.07
N GLY A 787 40.97 10.16 12.85
CA GLY A 787 42.00 9.41 13.57
C GLY A 787 41.66 9.04 15.02
N LYS A 788 40.40 9.21 15.47
CA LYS A 788 39.95 8.93 16.85
C LYS A 788 38.79 7.93 16.86
N SER A 789 38.88 6.89 17.69
CA SER A 789 37.70 6.05 17.95
C SER A 789 36.71 6.77 18.84
N ILE A 790 35.43 6.67 18.53
CA ILE A 790 34.36 7.26 19.33
C ILE A 790 33.93 6.29 20.41
N LEU A 791 33.72 5.04 20.01
CA LEU A 791 33.22 3.98 20.87
C LEU A 791 34.41 3.23 21.49
N PRO A 792 34.40 2.93 22.81
CA PRO A 792 35.42 2.09 23.40
C PRO A 792 35.45 0.71 22.74
N ASN A 793 36.66 0.15 22.63
CA ASN A 793 36.87 -1.25 22.27
C ASN A 793 36.53 -2.13 23.50
N SER A 794 35.25 -2.20 23.85
CA SER A 794 34.75 -2.98 24.98
C SER A 794 34.46 -4.41 24.55
N THR A 795 34.69 -5.37 25.46
CA THR A 795 34.22 -6.75 25.31
C THR A 795 32.73 -6.91 25.65
N THR A 796 32.12 -5.90 26.29
CA THR A 796 30.67 -5.87 26.54
C THR A 796 29.92 -5.30 25.34
N PRO A 797 28.96 -6.05 24.76
CA PRO A 797 28.14 -5.56 23.66
C PRO A 797 27.27 -4.37 24.09
N TYR A 798 27.05 -3.41 23.20
CA TYR A 798 26.06 -2.37 23.44
C TYR A 798 24.65 -2.98 23.46
N THR A 799 23.78 -2.45 24.31
CA THR A 799 22.40 -2.93 24.45
C THR A 799 21.40 -1.83 24.16
N VAL A 800 20.33 -2.19 23.46
CA VAL A 800 19.22 -1.29 23.18
C VAL A 800 18.49 -0.94 24.47
N GLY A 801 18.00 0.31 24.53
CA GLY A 801 17.40 0.88 25.71
C GLY A 801 18.41 1.27 26.79
N SER A 802 19.72 1.19 26.54
CA SER A 802 20.76 1.62 27.49
C SER A 802 21.45 2.90 27.03
N ALA A 803 21.97 3.65 28.00
CA ALA A 803 22.84 4.78 27.74
C ALA A 803 24.23 4.30 27.26
N VAL A 804 24.94 5.13 26.49
CA VAL A 804 26.25 4.77 25.93
C VAL A 804 27.36 5.41 26.75
N LEU A 805 28.32 4.60 27.21
CA LEU A 805 29.48 5.07 27.96
C LEU A 805 30.69 5.20 27.04
N GLY A 806 31.48 6.26 27.26
CA GLY A 806 32.75 6.50 26.59
C GLY A 806 33.87 5.62 27.14
N SER A 807 35.06 5.74 26.54
CA SER A 807 36.25 4.99 26.97
C SER A 807 36.77 5.35 28.36
N ASP A 808 36.36 6.49 28.88
CA ASP A 808 36.63 6.97 30.24
C ASP A 808 35.59 6.48 31.27
N GLY A 809 34.58 5.71 30.83
CA GLY A 809 33.47 5.24 31.66
C GLY A 809 32.39 6.28 31.92
N ASN A 810 32.54 7.50 31.39
CA ASN A 810 31.54 8.56 31.52
C ASN A 810 30.46 8.44 30.44
N LEU A 811 29.29 9.02 30.70
CA LEU A 811 28.21 9.08 29.73
C LEU A 811 28.64 9.91 28.50
N LEU A 812 28.48 9.36 27.29
CA LEU A 812 28.71 10.13 26.07
C LEU A 812 27.66 11.24 25.92
N PRO A 813 28.05 12.42 25.42
CA PRO A 813 27.14 13.55 25.29
C PRO A 813 26.07 13.27 24.23
N GLY A 814 24.81 13.58 24.52
CA GLY A 814 23.68 13.43 23.60
C GLY A 814 23.74 14.39 22.41
N LEU A 815 24.64 14.13 21.47
CA LEU A 815 24.80 14.82 20.19
C LEU A 815 25.41 13.83 19.18
N GLY A 816 25.51 14.21 17.90
CA GLY A 816 26.19 13.41 16.91
C GLY A 816 27.71 13.45 17.09
N ILE A 817 28.38 12.31 17.21
CA ILE A 817 29.84 12.19 17.09
C ILE A 817 30.12 11.25 15.92
N PHE A 818 30.91 11.72 14.96
CA PHE A 818 31.20 10.99 13.73
C PHE A 818 32.68 11.06 13.37
N ASN A 819 33.28 9.91 13.01
CA ASN A 819 34.67 9.83 12.56
C ASN A 819 34.75 9.76 11.03
N LEU A 820 35.50 10.68 10.42
CA LEU A 820 35.71 10.76 8.96
C LEU A 820 36.58 9.63 8.39
N ASP A 821 37.30 8.87 9.22
CA ASP A 821 38.12 7.76 8.76
C ASP A 821 37.28 6.71 7.99
N GLY A 822 36.01 6.55 8.36
CA GLY A 822 35.07 5.68 7.65
C GLY A 822 34.71 6.12 6.23
N ILE A 823 35.03 7.37 5.84
CA ILE A 823 34.77 7.96 4.52
C ILE A 823 36.05 8.03 3.68
N ASN A 824 37.20 8.25 4.33
CA ASN A 824 38.47 8.43 3.64
C ASN A 824 38.91 7.11 2.98
N GLY A 825 38.91 7.05 1.64
CA GLY A 825 39.13 5.81 0.88
C GLY A 825 37.86 4.96 0.62
N GLY A 826 36.70 5.42 1.09
CA GLY A 826 35.38 4.80 0.83
C GLY A 826 34.87 5.00 -0.60
N GLY A 827 35.46 5.94 -1.36
CA GLY A 827 35.14 6.18 -2.77
C GLY A 827 33.92 7.08 -3.04
N PHE A 828 33.41 7.76 -2.01
CA PHE A 828 32.31 8.71 -2.13
C PHE A 828 32.69 9.92 -2.99
N ASP A 829 31.69 10.48 -3.66
CA ASP A 829 31.81 11.69 -4.45
C ASP A 829 31.24 12.92 -3.72
N THR A 830 30.19 12.71 -2.93
CA THR A 830 29.49 13.79 -2.23
C THR A 830 29.30 13.50 -0.74
N LEU A 831 29.54 14.51 0.10
CA LEU A 831 29.30 14.49 1.55
C LEU A 831 28.47 15.69 1.99
N ALA A 832 27.43 15.43 2.79
CA ALA A 832 26.67 16.45 3.52
C ALA A 832 26.72 16.21 5.03
N LEU A 833 27.27 17.17 5.77
CA LEU A 833 27.25 17.26 7.23
C LEU A 833 26.23 18.32 7.65
N ASN A 834 25.02 17.89 8.00
CA ASN A 834 23.90 18.76 8.31
C ASN A 834 23.88 19.16 9.81
N GLY A 835 23.31 20.32 10.11
CA GLY A 835 23.23 20.87 11.47
C GLY A 835 24.30 21.93 11.77
N ASN A 836 24.72 22.04 13.03
CA ASN A 836 25.80 22.89 13.49
C ASN A 836 27.00 22.02 13.83
N VAL A 837 28.10 22.23 13.10
CA VAL A 837 29.21 21.28 13.04
C VAL A 837 30.41 21.79 13.82
N ARG A 838 31.00 20.95 14.67
CA ARG A 838 32.30 21.18 15.29
C ARG A 838 33.31 20.16 14.82
N PHE A 839 34.43 20.61 14.26
CA PHE A 839 35.60 19.78 14.02
C PHE A 839 36.45 19.70 15.29
N ASP A 840 36.73 18.48 15.75
CA ASP A 840 37.57 18.19 16.90
C ASP A 840 38.88 17.48 16.50
N GLY A 841 39.96 18.24 16.47
CA GLY A 841 41.26 17.83 15.95
C GLY A 841 41.47 18.24 14.49
N ALA A 842 42.66 17.95 13.98
CA ALA A 842 43.02 18.21 12.60
C ALA A 842 42.20 17.31 11.66
N VAL A 843 41.56 17.91 10.65
CA VAL A 843 40.72 17.20 9.68
C VAL A 843 41.20 17.53 8.28
N SER A 844 41.37 16.51 7.44
CA SER A 844 41.69 16.64 6.02
C SER A 844 40.81 15.71 5.20
N LEU A 845 39.95 16.28 4.37
CA LEU A 845 39.02 15.55 3.52
C LEU A 845 39.09 16.04 2.08
N LYS A 846 39.24 15.10 1.14
CA LYS A 846 39.24 15.35 -0.30
C LYS A 846 38.21 14.46 -0.98
N LEU A 847 37.20 15.06 -1.61
CA LEU A 847 36.20 14.37 -2.44
C LEU A 847 36.20 14.95 -3.86
N PRO A 848 35.89 14.17 -4.91
CA PRO A 848 35.85 14.69 -6.28
C PRO A 848 34.67 15.66 -6.52
N GLY A 849 33.47 15.29 -6.07
CA GLY A 849 32.24 16.05 -6.28
C GLY A 849 32.05 17.22 -5.32
N SER A 850 31.26 17.02 -4.26
CA SER A 850 30.82 18.12 -3.40
C SER A 850 30.89 17.84 -1.90
N ILE A 851 31.21 18.89 -1.13
CA ILE A 851 31.18 18.87 0.34
C ILE A 851 30.25 19.98 0.81
N ARG A 852 29.21 19.63 1.58
CA ARG A 852 28.36 20.58 2.28
C ARG A 852 28.53 20.42 3.79
N VAL A 853 28.80 21.51 4.49
CA VAL A 853 29.00 21.51 5.95
C VAL A 853 28.14 22.57 6.61
N ALA A 854 27.55 22.18 7.74
CA ALA A 854 26.83 23.05 8.66
C ALA A 854 25.62 23.77 8.07
N SER A 855 24.63 23.01 7.60
CA SER A 855 23.37 23.56 7.11
C SER A 855 22.60 24.40 8.14
N GLY A 856 22.90 24.28 9.44
CA GLY A 856 22.35 25.10 10.52
C GLY A 856 23.03 26.47 10.69
N GLY A 857 24.13 26.72 9.96
CA GLY A 857 24.79 28.02 9.88
C GLY A 857 26.00 28.21 10.80
N VAL A 858 26.30 27.27 11.70
CA VAL A 858 27.43 27.41 12.65
C VAL A 858 28.49 26.32 12.45
N ILE A 859 29.75 26.77 12.32
CA ILE A 859 30.94 25.92 12.19
C ILE A 859 31.94 26.29 13.28
N PHE A 860 32.42 25.29 14.02
CA PHE A 860 33.53 25.42 14.97
C PHE A 860 34.69 24.51 14.54
N ALA A 861 35.92 24.94 14.80
CA ALA A 861 37.11 24.10 14.64
C ALA A 861 38.13 24.48 15.71
N ASN A 862 38.75 23.51 16.37
CA ASN A 862 39.82 23.74 17.36
C ASN A 862 41.24 23.51 16.79
N GLN A 863 41.35 22.96 15.58
CA GLN A 863 42.60 22.78 14.83
C GLN A 863 42.34 23.00 13.33
N ALA A 864 43.36 22.82 12.49
CA ALA A 864 43.25 23.03 11.05
C ALA A 864 42.27 22.04 10.39
N VAL A 865 41.38 22.56 9.54
CA VAL A 865 40.40 21.79 8.76
C VAL A 865 40.62 22.08 7.28
N ASN A 866 41.05 21.07 6.52
CA ASN A 866 41.29 21.13 5.08
C ASN A 866 40.20 20.37 4.34
N LEU A 867 39.31 21.07 3.64
CA LEU A 867 38.25 20.48 2.81
C LEU A 867 38.54 20.78 1.34
N THR A 868 38.58 19.75 0.50
CA THR A 868 38.83 19.88 -0.95
C THR A 868 37.74 19.13 -1.72
N ALA A 869 36.99 19.84 -2.57
CA ALA A 869 36.04 19.23 -3.51
C ALA A 869 35.78 20.14 -4.72
N GLY A 870 35.19 19.59 -5.78
CA GLY A 870 34.76 20.35 -6.95
C GLY A 870 33.76 21.47 -6.62
N HIS A 871 32.93 21.24 -5.58
CA HIS A 871 32.06 22.26 -5.00
C HIS A 871 32.03 22.17 -3.47
N ILE A 872 32.18 23.30 -2.79
CA ILE A 872 32.10 23.37 -1.32
C ILE A 872 31.05 24.39 -0.90
N ALA A 873 30.11 23.98 -0.05
CA ALA A 873 29.13 24.86 0.58
C ALA A 873 29.28 24.82 2.11
N LEU A 874 29.45 25.97 2.73
CA LEU A 874 29.62 26.13 4.17
C LEU A 874 28.52 27.01 4.74
N GLY A 875 27.86 26.56 5.81
CA GLY A 875 26.83 27.33 6.49
C GLY A 875 25.45 27.24 5.83
N GLN A 876 24.60 28.22 6.16
CA GLN A 876 23.26 28.39 5.60
C GLN A 876 23.25 29.47 4.51
N GLU A 877 22.31 29.40 3.59
CA GLU A 877 22.08 30.49 2.64
C GLU A 877 21.69 31.77 3.40
N PHE A 878 22.21 32.90 2.94
CA PHE A 878 21.88 34.20 3.49
C PHE A 878 20.39 34.49 3.28
N LYS A 879 19.61 34.51 4.35
CA LYS A 879 18.24 35.04 4.35
C LYS A 879 18.30 36.54 4.63
N ALA A 880 17.86 37.35 3.66
CA ALA A 880 17.74 38.79 3.86
C ALA A 880 16.80 39.06 5.06
N PRO A 881 17.17 39.95 5.98
CA PRO A 881 16.31 40.29 7.11
C PRO A 881 14.99 40.85 6.60
N GLN A 882 13.88 40.20 6.97
CA GLN A 882 12.56 40.78 6.77
C GLN A 882 12.29 41.74 7.91
N LEU A 883 11.95 42.99 7.58
CA LEU A 883 11.40 43.92 8.55
C LEU A 883 10.15 43.27 9.14
N LEU A 884 10.12 43.06 10.46
CA LEU A 884 8.92 42.72 11.19
C LEU A 884 7.89 43.82 10.87
N ASN A 885 6.83 43.47 10.11
CA ASN A 885 5.69 44.35 9.98
C ASN A 885 5.15 44.60 11.39
N SER A 886 5.28 45.83 11.85
CA SER A 886 4.79 46.33 13.14
C SER A 886 3.27 46.37 13.16
N GLY A 887 2.64 45.18 13.17
CA GLY A 887 1.19 45.03 13.14
C GLY A 887 0.77 43.57 13.01
N GLY A 888 0.92 42.80 14.09
CA GLY A 888 0.38 41.45 14.18
C GLY A 888 1.15 40.60 15.19
N ASN A 889 0.49 40.26 16.30
CA ASN A 889 0.93 39.39 17.40
C ASN A 889 2.18 38.54 17.17
N CYS A 890 3.16 38.68 18.07
CA CYS A 890 4.17 37.64 18.30
C CYS A 890 3.47 36.28 18.47
N PRO A 891 3.82 35.24 17.69
CA PRO A 891 3.67 33.89 18.16
C PRO A 891 4.73 33.69 19.25
N SER A 892 4.28 33.50 20.48
CA SER A 892 5.07 32.80 21.48
C SER A 892 5.28 31.38 20.97
N ASP A 893 6.47 31.11 20.43
CA ASP A 893 7.20 29.83 20.48
C ASP A 893 8.38 29.89 19.52
N LEU A 894 9.57 30.20 20.07
CA LEU A 894 10.89 30.00 19.47
C LEU A 894 11.80 29.30 20.49
#